data_AF-A0A9E3KYN0-F1
#
_entry.id   AF-A0A9E3KYN0-F1
#
_cell.length_a   1.000
_cell.length_b   1.000
_cell.length_c   1.000
_cell.angle_alpha   90.00
_cell.angle_beta   90.00
_cell.angle_gamma   90.00
#
_symmetry.space_group_name_H-M   'P 1'
#
loop_
_entity.id
_entity.type
_entity.pdbx_description
1 polymer ?
#
loop_
_entity_poly.entity_id
_entity_poly.type
_entity_poly.pdbx_seq_one_letter_code
_entity_poly.pdbx_strand_id
1 'polypeptide(L)'
;MRVGRAVWTHLRLATAAFAVLAFLTPSAAQSPEPPKAGDEEVVKVGTDLVTVNVSVTEGGKRPVAGLPASAFAVSDEGRAVNLDFFESQGPTSLVFVVDTSTSMKYEKWGKLQAALKKFLSRAREGNDYTLVAFADRPRLVAESVGAEKLWQSVLALKPDGNTALYDAMLLGLKALGRAPHRHRALILLSDGEDSASRAALEDVRSEALARRATVYAVGITRDLYPKFQPNTEELKGREILKRLAAATGGLSFFPEPKEISGVLDRLNDDLRGQYTLGYYAVDKAPGWRNIQVSLTPAPRRFQLRYPQRYLKRSDEELARADVNSEMQAASAKAESGPPALPEQSSAPEPSPEKVTEVAQAKVTEASQVKEPEPSQEKGSDAPVLTQASVPASGAAPVPAPPPTPTPAQERGDKQESENERVSVTTAEVQVDLVVKDKKYRLVKDLEPGDVEVYEDGVRQDLGSLRLFAGETAEGGGGTPRAQGAANRADAPRAGGSALRGNTVALVFDSLSPAARKLAHDAALAYADTSMSPDDSVGVFATGLSLKVVQQYTKDNKLVRAAIDRVGTQADPFSSGGKSGREQMRDLSDRLVEVNDSLRGMTGRDGDEFAALKTEQLQLQMTRQTLESFETMERTLQGRATATALLAIVNSMRDLPGRKAVLFFSEGVAIPADVQALFRSVIATANRASVSIYAVDAAGLRVESARAETRKEINARSQLRMETLNDDRLDGPMTKDLERNEDILRLNPESGMNQLADQTGGFLVRDTNDLKGRMAQIDQDMSGYYLISYTPKRHENDGRFHSIEVRLKRSGLIVQARKGYFAIDPSLASPVLEYEAPAVALAGGGSRPRDIAIRAAALSFPEPARPGRAAVVAEVPASAVTFATDEKKKKQYATDFTILALVRDARRQVVRKLSRQYRLTGPLSGLEAARQSPVLFYGEAELEPGEYTVETVVYDALNRKGGVSTSRLEVPEPDAAAPQLSSVSMFERAEQLSPSEQKGDNPFRNGAQLFYPSLDELPRVKVGGQLPFFFTIYQPAGKADTPPQVSIELLRGGRTAGRAGLPLPKPDAQGRIQYAGALPLDKVGEGSYELKVILTAGQHTVSRTLRFAVGGVAQ
;
A
#
# COMPACT_ATOMS: atom_id res chain seq x y z
N MET A 1 -77.02 10.61 -62.09
CA MET A 1 -77.42 10.82 -63.51
C MET A 1 -76.20 11.38 -64.24
N ARG A 2 -75.81 10.98 -65.45
CA ARG A 2 -76.27 9.95 -66.43
C ARG A 2 -74.98 9.33 -67.04
N VAL A 3 -74.80 8.00 -67.12
CA VAL A 3 -75.37 7.00 -68.06
C VAL A 3 -74.64 6.94 -69.42
N GLY A 4 -74.19 5.73 -69.78
CA GLY A 4 -73.42 5.35 -70.98
C GLY A 4 -72.38 4.30 -70.58
N ARG A 5 -72.50 2.97 -70.76
CA ARG A 5 -73.22 2.14 -71.76
C ARG A 5 -72.75 2.42 -73.20
N ALA A 6 -72.27 1.45 -73.98
CA ALA A 6 -71.92 0.04 -73.69
C ALA A 6 -71.02 -0.52 -74.83
N VAL A 7 -70.46 -1.73 -74.69
CA VAL A 7 -70.51 -2.83 -75.70
C VAL A 7 -69.65 -4.06 -75.28
N TRP A 8 -70.30 -5.23 -75.25
CA TRP A 8 -69.79 -6.62 -75.37
C TRP A 8 -68.96 -7.27 -74.23
N THR A 9 -68.89 -8.61 -74.30
CA THR A 9 -68.90 -9.62 -73.20
C THR A 9 -68.15 -10.91 -73.62
N HIS A 10 -67.78 -11.92 -72.81
CA HIS A 10 -68.06 -12.26 -71.39
C HIS A 10 -67.04 -13.27 -70.78
N LEU A 11 -66.73 -13.10 -69.48
CA LEU A 11 -66.69 -14.14 -68.41
C LEU A 11 -65.63 -15.30 -68.38
N ARG A 12 -64.66 -15.22 -67.42
CA ARG A 12 -64.36 -16.17 -66.30
C ARG A 12 -62.88 -16.19 -65.86
N LEU A 13 -62.73 -16.52 -64.56
CA LEU A 13 -61.58 -16.88 -63.71
C LEU A 13 -60.14 -16.99 -64.29
N ALA A 14 -59.20 -16.62 -63.39
CA ALA A 14 -57.83 -17.12 -63.22
C ALA A 14 -56.70 -16.62 -64.15
N THR A 15 -55.46 -16.76 -63.63
CA THR A 15 -54.14 -16.73 -64.30
C THR A 15 -53.61 -15.42 -64.94
N ALA A 16 -52.27 -15.31 -64.90
CA ALA A 16 -51.37 -14.34 -65.56
C ALA A 16 -51.55 -12.83 -65.21
N ALA A 17 -50.55 -12.01 -64.83
CA ALA A 17 -49.08 -11.99 -64.87
C ALA A 17 -48.42 -11.31 -66.11
N PHE A 18 -47.67 -10.22 -65.83
CA PHE A 18 -46.56 -9.64 -66.64
C PHE A 18 -46.89 -9.15 -68.08
N ALA A 19 -46.05 -8.41 -68.82
CA ALA A 19 -44.81 -7.65 -68.55
C ALA A 19 -45.03 -6.20 -69.11
N VAL A 20 -44.13 -5.32 -69.57
CA VAL A 20 -42.67 -5.18 -69.89
C VAL A 20 -42.38 -3.67 -69.70
N LEU A 21 -41.21 -3.07 -69.41
CA LEU A 21 -39.77 -3.40 -69.40
C LEU A 21 -39.17 -3.31 -67.97
N ALA A 22 -37.88 -3.53 -67.69
CA ALA A 22 -36.82 -4.44 -68.20
C ALA A 22 -35.41 -3.79 -68.10
N PHE A 23 -34.66 -4.16 -67.06
CA PHE A 23 -33.21 -4.40 -67.11
C PHE A 23 -32.88 -5.49 -66.08
N LEU A 24 -31.95 -6.39 -66.42
CA LEU A 24 -31.46 -7.49 -65.55
C LEU A 24 -30.15 -7.01 -64.87
N THR A 25 -29.62 -7.59 -63.78
CA THR A 25 -29.31 -9.01 -63.49
C THR A 25 -29.22 -9.24 -61.95
N PRO A 26 -28.66 -10.35 -61.40
CA PRO A 26 -29.44 -11.50 -60.95
C PRO A 26 -29.45 -11.70 -59.41
N SER A 27 -30.32 -12.62 -58.96
CA SER A 27 -30.51 -12.98 -57.54
C SER A 27 -29.68 -14.19 -57.10
N ALA A 28 -29.33 -14.23 -55.81
CA ALA A 28 -29.08 -15.46 -55.07
C ALA A 28 -30.02 -15.48 -53.85
N ALA A 29 -30.84 -16.53 -53.72
CA ALA A 29 -31.91 -16.59 -52.73
C ALA A 29 -31.51 -17.35 -51.45
N GLN A 30 -32.05 -16.91 -50.31
CA GLN A 30 -32.17 -17.71 -49.09
C GLN A 30 -33.63 -17.71 -48.61
N SER A 31 -34.02 -18.77 -47.90
CA SER A 31 -35.41 -19.07 -47.52
C SER A 31 -35.97 -18.10 -46.45
N PRO A 32 -37.29 -17.91 -46.37
CA PRO A 32 -37.91 -16.97 -45.43
C PRO A 32 -37.76 -17.38 -43.96
N GLU A 33 -37.48 -16.40 -43.12
CA GLU A 33 -37.38 -16.48 -41.66
C GLU A 33 -38.79 -16.49 -41.00
N PRO A 34 -39.02 -17.20 -39.88
CA PRO A 34 -40.29 -17.16 -39.16
C PRO A 34 -40.60 -15.75 -38.58
N PRO A 35 -41.88 -15.43 -38.33
CA PRO A 35 -42.28 -14.08 -37.95
C PRO A 35 -41.74 -13.66 -36.58
N LYS A 36 -41.19 -12.44 -36.51
CA LYS A 36 -40.82 -11.81 -35.24
C LYS A 36 -42.07 -11.56 -34.39
N ALA A 37 -41.99 -11.92 -33.10
CA ALA A 37 -42.90 -11.38 -32.10
C ALA A 37 -42.72 -9.85 -32.04
N GLY A 38 -43.80 -9.12 -31.76
CA GLY A 38 -43.79 -7.66 -31.73
C GLY A 38 -42.95 -7.09 -30.58
N ASP A 39 -42.54 -5.84 -30.72
CA ASP A 39 -41.85 -5.09 -29.67
C ASP A 39 -42.78 -4.94 -28.44
N GLU A 40 -42.50 -5.69 -27.37
CA GLU A 40 -42.90 -5.25 -26.04
C GLU A 40 -42.08 -3.99 -25.72
N GLU A 41 -42.75 -2.85 -25.65
CA GLU A 41 -42.15 -1.58 -25.26
C GLU A 41 -41.64 -1.69 -23.82
N VAL A 42 -40.34 -1.97 -23.66
CA VAL A 42 -39.70 -2.16 -22.34
C VAL A 42 -39.69 -0.84 -21.59
N VAL A 43 -40.77 -0.60 -20.82
CA VAL A 43 -40.93 0.57 -19.96
C VAL A 43 -39.86 0.54 -18.88
N LYS A 44 -38.74 1.24 -19.14
CA LYS A 44 -37.68 1.48 -18.15
C LYS A 44 -38.18 2.46 -17.09
N VAL A 45 -38.94 1.95 -16.13
CA VAL A 45 -39.33 2.69 -14.92
C VAL A 45 -38.08 2.94 -14.06
N GLY A 46 -37.49 4.12 -14.21
CA GLY A 46 -36.47 4.64 -13.27
C GLY A 46 -37.06 4.64 -11.86
N THR A 47 -36.57 3.73 -11.02
CA THR A 47 -37.30 3.33 -9.81
C THR A 47 -36.79 4.07 -8.57
N ASP A 48 -37.48 5.16 -8.24
CA ASP A 48 -37.38 5.85 -6.93
C ASP A 48 -37.69 4.96 -5.71
N LEU A 49 -38.16 3.72 -5.95
CA LEU A 49 -38.40 2.68 -4.96
C LEU A 49 -37.09 2.33 -4.25
N VAL A 50 -37.02 2.64 -2.95
CA VAL A 50 -35.99 2.19 -2.02
C VAL A 50 -36.30 0.74 -1.60
N THR A 51 -35.27 -0.03 -1.28
CA THR A 51 -35.39 -1.41 -0.78
C THR A 51 -34.47 -1.60 0.42
N VAL A 52 -35.00 -2.17 1.51
CA VAL A 52 -34.32 -2.32 2.80
C VAL A 52 -34.48 -3.74 3.30
N ASN A 53 -33.36 -4.43 3.49
CA ASN A 53 -33.33 -5.77 4.09
C ASN A 53 -33.31 -5.62 5.61
N VAL A 54 -34.25 -6.28 6.31
CA VAL A 54 -34.42 -6.21 7.77
C VAL A 54 -34.40 -7.62 8.35
N SER A 55 -33.42 -7.92 9.21
CA SER A 55 -33.45 -9.10 10.07
C SER A 55 -34.10 -8.74 11.41
N VAL A 56 -35.04 -9.57 11.88
CA VAL A 56 -35.68 -9.44 13.20
C VAL A 56 -35.31 -10.66 14.03
N THR A 57 -34.79 -10.46 15.24
CA THR A 57 -34.34 -11.55 16.11
C THR A 57 -34.87 -11.46 17.54
N GLU A 58 -35.29 -12.58 18.12
CA GLU A 58 -35.57 -12.68 19.56
C GLU A 58 -34.26 -12.90 20.32
N GLY A 59 -34.07 -12.11 21.39
CA GLY A 59 -32.88 -12.19 22.26
C GLY A 59 -31.55 -11.99 21.54
N GLY A 60 -31.55 -11.35 20.36
CA GLY A 60 -30.38 -11.15 19.51
C GLY A 60 -29.81 -12.42 18.87
N LYS A 61 -30.55 -13.55 18.87
CA LYS A 61 -30.01 -14.87 18.46
C LYS A 61 -30.89 -15.72 17.55
N ARG A 62 -32.23 -15.65 17.65
CA ARG A 62 -33.14 -16.45 16.82
C ARG A 62 -33.89 -15.56 15.84
N PRO A 63 -33.80 -15.77 14.51
CA PRO A 63 -34.65 -15.07 13.55
C PRO A 63 -36.14 -15.29 13.84
N VAL A 64 -36.93 -14.22 13.72
CA VAL A 64 -38.39 -14.22 13.89
C VAL A 64 -39.03 -14.12 12.52
N ALA A 65 -39.69 -15.19 12.08
CA ALA A 65 -40.42 -15.24 10.81
C ALA A 65 -41.93 -15.02 11.00
N GLY A 66 -42.66 -14.78 9.91
CA GLY A 66 -44.13 -14.70 9.90
C GLY A 66 -44.75 -13.35 10.29
N LEU A 67 -43.97 -12.35 10.71
CA LEU A 67 -44.45 -10.97 10.90
C LEU A 67 -45.09 -10.41 9.61
N PRO A 68 -46.26 -9.76 9.67
CA PRO A 68 -46.91 -9.12 8.51
C PRO A 68 -46.32 -7.74 8.20
N ALA A 69 -46.58 -7.21 7.01
CA ALA A 69 -46.15 -5.86 6.59
C ALA A 69 -46.58 -4.77 7.59
N SER A 70 -47.80 -4.86 8.13
CA SER A 70 -48.35 -3.93 9.12
C SER A 70 -47.64 -3.94 10.47
N ALA A 71 -46.77 -4.91 10.74
CA ALA A 71 -45.91 -4.90 11.92
C ALA A 71 -44.71 -3.95 11.78
N PHE A 72 -44.40 -3.44 10.57
CA PHE A 72 -43.27 -2.56 10.32
C PHE A 72 -43.74 -1.12 10.05
N ALA A 73 -43.25 -0.17 10.83
CA ALA A 73 -43.31 1.25 10.52
C ALA A 73 -41.93 1.72 10.04
N VAL A 74 -41.90 2.52 8.97
CA VAL A 74 -40.67 3.05 8.37
C VAL A 74 -40.74 4.57 8.24
N SER A 75 -39.61 5.24 8.43
CA SER A 75 -39.45 6.65 8.07
C SER A 75 -38.13 6.91 7.35
N ASP A 76 -38.15 7.92 6.48
CA ASP A 76 -37.02 8.36 5.64
C ASP A 76 -36.84 9.87 5.87
N GLU A 77 -35.64 10.30 6.28
CA GLU A 77 -35.38 11.66 6.78
C GLU A 77 -36.43 12.11 7.83
N GLY A 78 -36.77 11.21 8.76
CA GLY A 78 -37.74 11.43 9.84
C GLY A 78 -39.21 11.52 9.40
N ARG A 79 -39.51 11.44 8.09
CA ARG A 79 -40.88 11.45 7.56
C ARG A 79 -41.37 10.02 7.37
N ALA A 80 -42.53 9.69 7.95
CA ALA A 80 -43.12 8.36 7.82
C ALA A 80 -43.43 8.02 6.35
N VAL A 81 -43.21 6.77 5.96
CA VAL A 81 -43.46 6.26 4.61
C VAL A 81 -44.34 5.02 4.64
N ASN A 82 -45.18 4.88 3.60
CA ASN A 82 -45.93 3.65 3.37
C ASN A 82 -45.04 2.61 2.70
N LEU A 83 -45.33 1.32 2.91
CA LEU A 83 -44.66 0.23 2.21
C LEU A 83 -45.39 -0.09 0.90
N ASP A 84 -44.77 0.28 -0.22
CA ASP A 84 -45.20 -0.08 -1.57
C ASP A 84 -44.84 -1.54 -1.92
N PHE A 85 -43.83 -2.09 -1.25
CA PHE A 85 -43.35 -3.46 -1.43
C PHE A 85 -43.05 -4.10 -0.07
N PHE A 86 -43.44 -5.37 0.08
CA PHE A 86 -43.11 -6.20 1.25
C PHE A 86 -42.93 -7.64 0.80
N GLU A 87 -41.76 -8.20 1.08
CA GLU A 87 -41.44 -9.59 0.78
C GLU A 87 -40.81 -10.27 2.00
N SER A 88 -41.21 -11.52 2.25
CA SER A 88 -40.67 -12.41 3.27
C SER A 88 -40.48 -13.77 2.63
N GLN A 89 -39.33 -14.41 2.88
CA GLN A 89 -38.96 -15.70 2.29
C GLN A 89 -38.69 -15.73 0.77
N GLY A 90 -38.67 -14.58 0.09
CA GLY A 90 -38.43 -14.47 -1.36
C GLY A 90 -37.05 -14.97 -1.83
N PRO A 91 -36.85 -15.07 -3.17
CA PRO A 91 -35.57 -15.48 -3.75
C PRO A 91 -34.49 -14.41 -3.57
N THR A 92 -33.29 -14.84 -3.25
CA THR A 92 -32.14 -13.96 -2.97
C THR A 92 -31.09 -14.03 -4.08
N SER A 93 -30.62 -12.88 -4.55
CA SER A 93 -29.40 -12.76 -5.35
C SER A 93 -28.17 -12.77 -4.44
N LEU A 94 -27.31 -13.79 -4.58
CA LEU A 94 -26.17 -14.02 -3.68
C LEU A 94 -24.83 -13.96 -4.41
N VAL A 95 -24.06 -12.89 -4.18
CA VAL A 95 -22.68 -12.77 -4.65
C VAL A 95 -21.71 -13.30 -3.59
N PHE A 96 -21.08 -14.42 -3.88
CA PHE A 96 -19.94 -14.93 -3.13
C PHE A 96 -18.66 -14.24 -3.60
N VAL A 97 -18.00 -13.51 -2.70
CA VAL A 97 -16.66 -12.93 -2.91
C VAL A 97 -15.68 -13.82 -2.14
N VAL A 98 -15.08 -14.77 -2.86
CA VAL A 98 -14.22 -15.81 -2.30
C VAL A 98 -12.76 -15.40 -2.45
N ASP A 99 -12.10 -15.25 -1.34
CA ASP A 99 -10.67 -15.01 -1.28
C ASP A 99 -9.91 -16.26 -1.72
N THR A 100 -9.12 -16.06 -2.76
CA THR A 100 -8.25 -17.05 -3.37
C THR A 100 -6.78 -16.62 -3.29
N SER A 101 -6.41 -15.81 -2.29
CA SER A 101 -5.03 -15.43 -1.99
C SER A 101 -4.19 -16.57 -1.40
N THR A 102 -2.98 -16.22 -0.96
CA THR A 102 -2.06 -17.15 -0.30
C THR A 102 -2.44 -17.52 1.13
N SER A 103 -3.02 -16.59 1.90
CA SER A 103 -3.35 -16.82 3.31
C SER A 103 -4.50 -17.83 3.50
N MET A 104 -5.39 -17.93 2.49
CA MET A 104 -6.61 -18.75 2.47
C MET A 104 -6.40 -20.25 2.20
N LYS A 105 -5.16 -20.70 1.96
CA LYS A 105 -4.86 -22.01 1.39
C LYS A 105 -5.07 -23.18 2.39
N TYR A 106 -5.11 -24.41 1.85
CA TYR A 106 -5.03 -25.71 2.56
C TYR A 106 -6.17 -26.01 3.55
N GLU A 107 -5.97 -26.08 4.88
CA GLU A 107 -7.09 -26.45 5.78
C GLU A 107 -8.19 -25.39 5.75
N LYS A 108 -7.85 -24.08 5.75
CA LYS A 108 -8.83 -23.00 5.51
C LYS A 108 -9.64 -23.29 4.25
N TRP A 109 -8.95 -23.55 3.12
CA TRP A 109 -9.57 -23.83 1.83
C TRP A 109 -10.45 -25.10 1.81
N GLY A 110 -9.95 -26.21 2.36
CA GLY A 110 -10.66 -27.49 2.37
C GLY A 110 -11.90 -27.47 3.27
N LYS A 111 -11.82 -26.82 4.43
CA LYS A 111 -13.00 -26.58 5.28
C LYS A 111 -13.97 -25.61 4.64
N LEU A 112 -13.47 -24.55 3.99
CA LEU A 112 -14.30 -23.60 3.25
C LEU A 112 -15.05 -24.28 2.09
N GLN A 113 -14.37 -25.08 1.26
CA GLN A 113 -15.01 -25.87 0.20
C GLN A 113 -16.03 -26.86 0.77
N ALA A 114 -15.72 -27.58 1.85
CA ALA A 114 -16.67 -28.49 2.49
C ALA A 114 -17.89 -27.76 3.08
N ALA A 115 -17.70 -26.59 3.68
CA ALA A 115 -18.76 -25.76 4.22
C ALA A 115 -19.62 -25.13 3.12
N LEU A 116 -19.02 -24.64 2.03
CA LEU A 116 -19.73 -24.14 0.85
C LEU A 116 -20.55 -25.24 0.18
N LYS A 117 -20.02 -26.46 0.03
CA LYS A 117 -20.78 -27.60 -0.51
C LYS A 117 -22.05 -27.86 0.30
N LYS A 118 -21.94 -27.86 1.64
CA LYS A 118 -23.07 -28.04 2.57
C LYS A 118 -24.06 -26.87 2.54
N PHE A 119 -23.58 -25.63 2.40
CA PHE A 119 -24.42 -24.45 2.23
C PHE A 119 -25.22 -24.54 0.92
N LEU A 120 -24.56 -24.85 -0.19
CA LEU A 120 -25.16 -24.94 -1.52
C LEU A 120 -26.10 -26.15 -1.65
N SER A 121 -25.84 -27.27 -0.97
CA SER A 121 -26.82 -28.37 -0.83
C SER A 121 -28.03 -28.01 0.06
N ARG A 122 -28.05 -26.81 0.64
CA ARG A 122 -29.15 -26.19 1.41
C ARG A 122 -29.58 -24.85 0.79
N ALA A 123 -29.23 -24.61 -0.47
CA ALA A 123 -29.72 -23.49 -1.28
C ALA A 123 -31.26 -23.48 -1.32
N ARG A 124 -31.85 -22.29 -1.50
CA ARG A 124 -33.23 -22.19 -1.96
C ARG A 124 -33.31 -22.36 -3.47
N GLU A 125 -34.32 -23.08 -3.91
CA GLU A 125 -34.77 -23.06 -5.29
C GLU A 125 -35.25 -21.63 -5.63
N GLY A 126 -34.90 -21.14 -6.82
CA GLY A 126 -35.16 -19.76 -7.23
C GLY A 126 -34.10 -18.72 -6.84
N ASN A 127 -33.11 -19.03 -5.99
CA ASN A 127 -31.97 -18.13 -5.76
C ASN A 127 -30.97 -18.18 -6.93
N ASP A 128 -30.49 -17.02 -7.39
CA ASP A 128 -29.30 -16.92 -8.24
C ASP A 128 -28.02 -16.75 -7.41
N TYR A 129 -26.92 -17.26 -7.95
CA TYR A 129 -25.61 -17.20 -7.31
C TYR A 129 -24.56 -16.67 -8.28
N THR A 130 -23.69 -15.81 -7.77
CA THR A 130 -22.58 -15.21 -8.51
C THR A 130 -21.29 -15.44 -7.73
N LEU A 131 -20.19 -15.73 -8.42
CA LEU A 131 -18.88 -16.01 -7.82
C LEU A 131 -17.85 -15.02 -8.35
N VAL A 132 -17.38 -14.15 -7.46
CA VAL A 132 -16.12 -13.42 -7.63
C VAL A 132 -15.05 -14.17 -6.85
N ALA A 133 -13.96 -14.52 -7.52
CA ALA A 133 -12.74 -15.00 -6.86
C ALA A 133 -11.66 -13.93 -6.97
N PHE A 134 -10.83 -13.76 -5.94
CA PHE A 134 -9.79 -12.72 -5.98
C PHE A 134 -8.47 -13.15 -5.36
N ALA A 135 -7.39 -12.56 -5.85
CA ALA A 135 -6.07 -12.63 -5.26
C ALA A 135 -5.37 -11.30 -5.53
N ASP A 136 -4.29 -11.26 -6.31
CA ASP A 136 -3.65 -10.00 -6.78
C ASP A 136 -4.61 -9.08 -7.55
N ARG A 137 -5.64 -9.68 -8.18
CA ARG A 137 -6.74 -9.00 -8.87
C ARG A 137 -8.03 -9.80 -8.68
N PRO A 138 -9.22 -9.17 -8.72
CA PRO A 138 -10.49 -9.87 -8.73
C PRO A 138 -10.89 -10.36 -10.12
N ARG A 139 -11.62 -11.47 -10.18
CA ARG A 139 -12.21 -12.05 -11.39
C ARG A 139 -13.65 -12.51 -11.13
N LEU A 140 -14.53 -12.23 -12.07
CA LEU A 140 -15.88 -12.80 -12.11
C LEU A 140 -15.78 -14.19 -12.75
N VAL A 141 -16.17 -15.22 -12.00
CA VAL A 141 -15.98 -16.65 -12.35
C VAL A 141 -17.29 -17.28 -12.81
N ALA A 142 -18.40 -16.87 -12.18
CA ALA A 142 -19.76 -17.20 -12.59
C ALA A 142 -20.68 -16.03 -12.26
N GLU A 143 -21.67 -15.75 -13.09
CA GLU A 143 -22.68 -14.69 -12.90
C GLU A 143 -24.08 -15.30 -13.06
N SER A 144 -24.98 -15.04 -12.10
CA SER A 144 -26.38 -15.49 -12.08
C SER A 144 -26.59 -16.98 -12.42
N VAL A 145 -25.88 -17.88 -11.72
CA VAL A 145 -25.97 -19.34 -11.91
C VAL A 145 -26.68 -20.06 -10.75
N GLY A 146 -27.23 -21.25 -11.01
CA GLY A 146 -27.75 -22.12 -9.95
C GLY A 146 -26.64 -22.75 -9.09
N ALA A 147 -27.02 -23.19 -7.88
CA ALA A 147 -26.09 -23.62 -6.82
C ALA A 147 -25.08 -24.70 -7.24
N GLU A 148 -25.48 -25.69 -8.06
CA GLU A 148 -24.57 -26.74 -8.54
C GLU A 148 -23.49 -26.17 -9.49
N LYS A 149 -23.86 -25.28 -10.42
CA LYS A 149 -22.90 -24.64 -11.32
C LYS A 149 -21.97 -23.68 -10.55
N LEU A 150 -22.46 -23.06 -9.48
CA LEU A 150 -21.60 -22.32 -8.54
C LEU A 150 -20.61 -23.23 -7.84
N TRP A 151 -21.06 -24.40 -7.34
CA TRP A 151 -20.21 -25.38 -6.67
C TRP A 151 -19.10 -25.92 -7.59
N GLN A 152 -19.42 -26.28 -8.84
CA GLN A 152 -18.42 -26.66 -9.84
C GLN A 152 -17.41 -25.52 -10.11
N SER A 153 -17.87 -24.27 -10.11
CA SER A 153 -16.99 -23.10 -10.25
C SER A 153 -16.05 -22.93 -9.04
N VAL A 154 -16.52 -23.21 -7.82
CA VAL A 154 -15.71 -23.22 -6.57
C VAL A 154 -14.71 -24.39 -6.54
N LEU A 155 -15.02 -25.54 -7.16
CA LEU A 155 -14.08 -26.66 -7.31
C LEU A 155 -12.94 -26.34 -8.28
N ALA A 156 -13.19 -25.54 -9.32
CA ALA A 156 -12.15 -25.08 -10.25
C ALA A 156 -11.19 -24.04 -9.64
N LEU A 157 -11.55 -23.42 -8.51
CA LEU A 157 -10.70 -22.45 -7.83
C LEU A 157 -9.53 -23.13 -7.10
N LYS A 158 -8.34 -22.65 -7.42
CA LYS A 158 -7.11 -22.85 -6.63
C LYS A 158 -6.75 -21.48 -6.05
N PRO A 159 -6.52 -21.36 -4.73
CA PRO A 159 -5.98 -20.13 -4.19
C PRO A 159 -4.52 -19.98 -4.59
N ASP A 160 -4.15 -18.81 -5.12
CA ASP A 160 -2.80 -18.35 -5.40
C ASP A 160 -2.73 -16.81 -5.56
N GLY A 161 -1.65 -16.16 -5.09
CA GLY A 161 -1.47 -14.69 -5.18
C GLY A 161 -1.55 -13.90 -3.85
N ASN A 162 -1.53 -12.57 -3.94
CA ASN A 162 -1.75 -11.61 -2.83
C ASN A 162 -3.27 -11.37 -2.58
N THR A 163 -3.65 -10.30 -1.86
CA THR A 163 -5.05 -10.05 -1.42
C THR A 163 -5.56 -8.66 -1.80
N ALA A 164 -6.26 -8.54 -2.93
CA ALA A 164 -6.98 -7.34 -3.39
C ALA A 164 -8.48 -7.40 -2.99
N LEU A 165 -8.74 -7.25 -1.70
CA LEU A 165 -10.04 -7.41 -1.05
C LEU A 165 -11.07 -6.36 -1.49
N TYR A 166 -10.71 -5.07 -1.45
CA TYR A 166 -11.64 -3.98 -1.75
C TYR A 166 -12.03 -3.95 -3.23
N ASP A 167 -11.07 -4.17 -4.13
CA ASP A 167 -11.33 -4.31 -5.57
C ASP A 167 -12.29 -5.48 -5.86
N ALA A 168 -12.17 -6.59 -5.11
CA ALA A 168 -13.05 -7.75 -5.23
C ALA A 168 -14.46 -7.51 -4.72
N MET A 169 -14.60 -6.80 -3.61
CA MET A 169 -15.92 -6.43 -3.10
C MET A 169 -16.62 -5.43 -4.02
N LEU A 170 -15.90 -4.47 -4.62
CA LEU A 170 -16.46 -3.60 -5.66
C LEU A 170 -16.95 -4.37 -6.89
N LEU A 171 -16.15 -5.31 -7.41
CA LEU A 171 -16.57 -6.16 -8.53
C LEU A 171 -17.82 -6.98 -8.18
N GLY A 172 -17.87 -7.51 -6.96
CA GLY A 172 -19.03 -8.23 -6.44
C GLY A 172 -20.29 -7.37 -6.35
N LEU A 173 -20.17 -6.14 -5.85
CA LEU A 173 -21.28 -5.18 -5.77
C LEU A 173 -21.77 -4.76 -7.17
N LYS A 174 -20.85 -4.55 -8.13
CA LYS A 174 -21.21 -4.26 -9.53
C LYS A 174 -21.95 -5.43 -10.19
N ALA A 175 -21.61 -6.67 -9.87
CA ALA A 175 -22.38 -7.84 -10.30
C ALA A 175 -23.76 -7.89 -9.61
N LEU A 176 -23.82 -7.67 -8.29
CA LEU A 176 -25.07 -7.65 -7.52
C LEU A 176 -26.07 -6.58 -8.01
N GLY A 177 -25.58 -5.48 -8.58
CA GLY A 177 -26.41 -4.46 -9.23
C GLY A 177 -27.22 -4.98 -10.42
N ARG A 178 -26.63 -5.90 -11.20
CA ARG A 178 -27.22 -6.55 -12.39
C ARG A 178 -28.07 -7.79 -12.04
N ALA A 179 -27.99 -8.31 -10.82
CA ALA A 179 -28.65 -9.54 -10.41
C ALA A 179 -30.20 -9.38 -10.35
N PRO A 180 -30.97 -10.44 -10.68
CA PRO A 180 -32.41 -10.34 -10.95
C PRO A 180 -33.30 -10.04 -9.74
N HIS A 181 -32.89 -10.36 -8.51
CA HIS A 181 -33.75 -10.23 -7.33
C HIS A 181 -33.54 -8.92 -6.58
N ARG A 182 -34.55 -8.53 -5.78
CA ARG A 182 -34.52 -7.33 -4.93
C ARG A 182 -33.84 -7.60 -3.58
N HIS A 183 -34.03 -8.80 -3.01
CA HIS A 183 -33.26 -9.27 -1.86
C HIS A 183 -31.84 -9.60 -2.32
N ARG A 184 -30.87 -8.76 -1.91
CA ARG A 184 -29.51 -8.71 -2.46
C ARG A 184 -28.48 -8.77 -1.34
N ALA A 185 -27.61 -9.78 -1.38
CA ALA A 185 -26.52 -9.90 -0.42
C ALA A 185 -25.18 -10.32 -1.04
N LEU A 186 -24.11 -9.85 -0.41
CA LEU A 186 -22.73 -10.17 -0.72
C LEU A 186 -22.12 -10.94 0.46
N ILE A 187 -21.55 -12.11 0.19
CA ILE A 187 -20.93 -12.98 1.19
C ILE A 187 -19.42 -13.00 0.93
N LEU A 188 -18.67 -12.27 1.74
CA LEU A 188 -17.21 -12.27 1.74
C LEU A 188 -16.67 -13.44 2.57
N LEU A 189 -15.72 -14.19 2.00
CA LEU A 189 -15.00 -15.29 2.64
C LEU A 189 -13.50 -15.06 2.45
N SER A 190 -12.83 -14.49 3.46
CA SER A 190 -11.44 -13.97 3.46
C SER A 190 -10.85 -14.10 4.86
N ASP A 191 -9.58 -13.78 5.11
CA ASP A 191 -9.11 -13.43 6.47
C ASP A 191 -9.12 -11.92 6.77
N GLY A 192 -9.26 -11.07 5.75
CA GLY A 192 -9.53 -9.64 5.91
C GLY A 192 -8.33 -8.70 5.93
N GLU A 193 -7.11 -9.20 5.68
CA GLU A 193 -5.93 -8.38 5.43
C GLU A 193 -5.90 -7.97 3.94
N ASP A 194 -6.13 -6.69 3.61
CA ASP A 194 -5.90 -6.17 2.25
C ASP A 194 -4.41 -5.83 2.07
N SER A 195 -3.85 -6.23 0.92
CA SER A 195 -2.44 -6.03 0.58
C SER A 195 -2.19 -5.56 -0.85
N ALA A 196 -3.23 -5.47 -1.69
CA ALA A 196 -3.08 -5.28 -3.14
C ALA A 196 -4.22 -4.49 -3.82
N SER A 197 -5.25 -4.01 -3.10
CA SER A 197 -6.33 -3.25 -3.73
C SER A 197 -5.88 -1.87 -4.22
N ARG A 198 -6.52 -1.39 -5.28
CA ARG A 198 -6.41 0.00 -5.77
C ARG A 198 -7.51 0.89 -5.18
N ALA A 199 -8.69 0.33 -4.93
CA ALA A 199 -9.78 0.98 -4.22
C ALA A 199 -9.59 0.95 -2.70
N ALA A 200 -10.30 1.84 -1.99
CA ALA A 200 -10.39 1.82 -0.54
C ALA A 200 -11.61 1.00 -0.06
N LEU A 201 -11.55 0.57 1.21
CA LEU A 201 -12.70 0.08 1.99
C LEU A 201 -13.96 0.94 1.81
N GLU A 202 -13.73 2.23 1.65
CA GLU A 202 -14.74 3.26 1.68
C GLU A 202 -15.46 3.47 0.34
N ASP A 203 -14.80 3.10 -0.77
CA ASP A 203 -15.48 2.88 -2.04
C ASP A 203 -16.47 1.70 -1.90
N VAL A 204 -16.05 0.60 -1.25
CA VAL A 204 -16.91 -0.57 -0.99
C VAL A 204 -18.12 -0.22 -0.12
N ARG A 205 -17.92 0.50 1.00
CA ARG A 205 -19.00 0.97 1.88
C ARG A 205 -20.00 1.85 1.13
N SER A 206 -19.50 2.80 0.32
CA SER A 206 -20.33 3.71 -0.47
C SER A 206 -21.13 2.96 -1.53
N GLU A 207 -20.50 2.01 -2.22
CA GLU A 207 -21.13 1.24 -3.30
C GLU A 207 -22.16 0.23 -2.76
N ALA A 208 -21.89 -0.39 -1.61
CA ALA A 208 -22.81 -1.30 -0.94
C ALA A 208 -24.09 -0.58 -0.49
N LEU A 209 -23.96 0.62 0.09
CA LEU A 209 -25.09 1.44 0.53
C LEU A 209 -25.80 2.16 -0.64
N ALA A 210 -25.17 2.31 -1.80
CA ALA A 210 -25.82 2.76 -3.03
C ALA A 210 -26.63 1.64 -3.71
N ARG A 211 -26.04 0.44 -3.86
CA ARG A 211 -26.70 -0.73 -4.46
C ARG A 211 -27.59 -1.53 -3.48
N ARG A 212 -27.70 -1.05 -2.23
CA ARG A 212 -28.55 -1.57 -1.14
C ARG A 212 -28.26 -3.04 -0.81
N ALA A 213 -26.98 -3.39 -0.83
CA ALA A 213 -26.48 -4.73 -0.62
C ALA A 213 -26.25 -5.00 0.87
N THR A 214 -26.78 -6.11 1.40
CA THR A 214 -26.40 -6.59 2.74
C THR A 214 -25.07 -7.35 2.65
N VAL A 215 -24.05 -6.88 3.36
CA VAL A 215 -22.71 -7.50 3.35
C VAL A 215 -22.55 -8.43 4.55
N TYR A 216 -22.24 -9.69 4.29
CA TYR A 216 -21.81 -10.66 5.29
C TYR A 216 -20.31 -10.89 5.16
N ALA A 217 -19.60 -10.95 6.27
CA ALA A 217 -18.15 -11.14 6.30
C ALA A 217 -17.76 -12.34 7.17
N VAL A 218 -17.11 -13.34 6.58
CA VAL A 218 -16.60 -14.51 7.29
C VAL A 218 -15.07 -14.46 7.25
N GLY A 219 -14.48 -13.95 8.33
CA GLY A 219 -13.04 -13.80 8.53
C GLY A 219 -12.40 -15.09 9.05
N ILE A 220 -11.74 -15.85 8.19
CA ILE A 220 -11.23 -17.20 8.48
C ILE A 220 -9.84 -17.11 9.14
N THR A 221 -9.83 -17.08 10.47
CA THR A 221 -8.61 -16.90 11.28
C THR A 221 -7.69 -18.13 11.29
N ARG A 222 -6.46 -17.99 11.82
CA ARG A 222 -5.52 -19.09 12.07
C ARG A 222 -5.74 -19.71 13.45
N ASP A 223 -5.34 -20.97 13.63
CA ASP A 223 -5.16 -21.57 14.95
C ASP A 223 -4.08 -20.79 15.72
N LEU A 224 -4.49 -20.05 16.74
CA LEU A 224 -3.58 -19.28 17.59
C LEU A 224 -2.90 -20.20 18.62
N TYR A 225 -1.68 -20.66 18.31
CA TYR A 225 -0.77 -21.14 19.35
C TYR A 225 -0.59 -20.03 20.40
N PRO A 226 -0.88 -20.26 21.70
CA PRO A 226 -1.05 -19.21 22.70
C PRO A 226 0.26 -18.53 23.18
N LYS A 227 1.30 -18.49 22.33
CA LYS A 227 2.60 -17.85 22.60
C LYS A 227 2.85 -16.59 21.77
N PHE A 228 2.08 -16.36 20.70
CA PHE A 228 2.14 -15.12 19.92
C PHE A 228 0.77 -14.46 19.88
N GLN A 229 0.73 -13.15 20.12
CA GLN A 229 -0.49 -12.36 19.93
C GLN A 229 -0.70 -12.11 18.42
N PRO A 230 -1.96 -11.97 17.94
CA PRO A 230 -2.23 -11.63 16.55
C PRO A 230 -1.54 -10.31 16.16
N ASN A 231 -1.17 -10.19 14.89
CA ASN A 231 -0.51 -9.00 14.38
C ASN A 231 -1.47 -7.78 14.38
N THR A 232 -0.94 -6.57 14.32
CA THR A 232 -1.74 -5.34 14.42
C THR A 232 -2.70 -5.14 13.23
N GLU A 233 -2.40 -5.72 12.07
CA GLU A 233 -3.22 -5.64 10.86
C GLU A 233 -4.35 -6.69 10.82
N GLU A 234 -4.14 -7.92 11.30
CA GLU A 234 -5.22 -8.92 11.47
C GLU A 234 -6.33 -8.35 12.37
N LEU A 235 -5.94 -7.69 13.48
CA LEU A 235 -6.90 -7.03 14.38
C LEU A 235 -7.66 -5.88 13.70
N LYS A 236 -7.00 -5.08 12.85
CA LYS A 236 -7.65 -4.01 12.05
C LYS A 236 -8.59 -4.58 10.99
N GLY A 237 -8.15 -5.58 10.22
CA GLY A 237 -8.95 -6.21 9.17
C GLY A 237 -10.25 -6.81 9.73
N ARG A 238 -10.15 -7.52 10.85
CA ARG A 238 -11.32 -8.06 11.57
C ARG A 238 -12.28 -6.96 12.03
N GLU A 239 -11.77 -5.84 12.54
CA GLU A 239 -12.59 -4.70 12.98
C GLU A 239 -13.23 -3.93 11.80
N ILE A 240 -12.52 -3.79 10.69
CA ILE A 240 -13.03 -3.25 9.42
C ILE A 240 -14.21 -4.09 8.91
N LEU A 241 -14.07 -5.42 8.87
CA LEU A 241 -15.11 -6.31 8.37
C LEU A 241 -16.37 -6.34 9.24
N LYS A 242 -16.24 -6.16 10.57
CA LYS A 242 -17.41 -5.96 11.45
C LYS A 242 -18.23 -4.74 11.04
N ARG A 243 -17.55 -3.61 10.80
CA ARG A 243 -18.18 -2.30 10.54
C ARG A 243 -18.91 -2.29 9.20
N LEU A 244 -18.30 -2.85 8.15
CA LEU A 244 -18.92 -2.94 6.83
C LEU A 244 -20.17 -3.84 6.83
N ALA A 245 -20.12 -4.96 7.56
CA ALA A 245 -21.29 -5.81 7.76
C ALA A 245 -22.39 -5.10 8.57
N ALA A 246 -22.05 -4.48 9.70
CA ALA A 246 -23.01 -3.77 10.55
C ALA A 246 -23.69 -2.60 9.83
N ALA A 247 -22.93 -1.78 9.08
CA ALA A 247 -23.45 -0.64 8.34
C ALA A 247 -24.49 -1.03 7.27
N THR A 248 -24.41 -2.25 6.73
CA THR A 248 -25.30 -2.78 5.69
C THR A 248 -26.41 -3.69 6.23
N GLY A 249 -26.54 -3.83 7.55
CA GLY A 249 -27.50 -4.71 8.22
C GLY A 249 -27.12 -6.21 8.19
N GLY A 250 -25.91 -6.56 7.73
CA GLY A 250 -25.42 -7.94 7.68
C GLY A 250 -24.76 -8.41 8.98
N LEU A 251 -24.02 -9.52 8.91
CA LEU A 251 -23.30 -10.11 10.04
C LEU A 251 -21.84 -10.37 9.70
N SER A 252 -20.99 -10.25 10.72
CA SER A 252 -19.58 -10.65 10.66
C SER A 252 -19.32 -11.82 11.60
N PHE A 253 -18.50 -12.76 11.14
CA PHE A 253 -18.13 -13.96 11.89
C PHE A 253 -16.63 -14.19 11.74
N PHE A 254 -15.96 -14.61 12.82
CA PHE A 254 -14.52 -14.91 12.83
C PHE A 254 -14.26 -16.33 13.34
N PRO A 255 -14.69 -17.36 12.59
CA PRO A 255 -14.54 -18.75 13.00
C PRO A 255 -13.09 -19.24 12.95
N GLU A 256 -12.80 -20.25 13.74
CA GLU A 256 -11.69 -21.17 13.45
C GLU A 256 -12.04 -22.04 12.23
N PRO A 257 -11.06 -22.63 11.49
CA PRO A 257 -11.33 -23.41 10.28
C PRO A 257 -12.34 -24.56 10.48
N LYS A 258 -12.38 -25.16 11.67
CA LYS A 258 -13.34 -26.23 12.03
C LYS A 258 -14.78 -25.74 12.18
N GLU A 259 -15.00 -24.46 12.43
CA GLU A 259 -16.32 -23.87 12.76
C GLU A 259 -17.04 -23.25 11.55
N ILE A 260 -16.35 -23.04 10.42
CA ILE A 260 -16.90 -22.38 9.20
C ILE A 260 -18.27 -22.97 8.81
N SER A 261 -18.44 -24.29 8.91
CA SER A 261 -19.70 -24.99 8.62
C SER A 261 -20.88 -24.54 9.48
N GLY A 262 -20.63 -24.24 10.76
CA GLY A 262 -21.64 -23.72 11.71
C GLY A 262 -21.81 -22.20 11.65
N VAL A 263 -20.90 -21.48 10.98
CA VAL A 263 -21.11 -20.08 10.58
C VAL A 263 -21.99 -20.00 9.34
N LEU A 264 -21.71 -20.78 8.30
CA LEU A 264 -22.50 -20.76 7.06
C LEU A 264 -23.94 -21.28 7.26
N ASP A 265 -24.18 -22.24 8.16
CA ASP A 265 -25.55 -22.61 8.56
C ASP A 265 -26.29 -21.41 9.18
N ARG A 266 -25.69 -20.69 10.15
CA ARG A 266 -26.29 -19.49 10.77
C ARG A 266 -26.51 -18.35 9.77
N LEU A 267 -25.63 -18.21 8.78
CA LEU A 267 -25.77 -17.22 7.70
C LEU A 267 -26.97 -17.57 6.80
N ASN A 268 -27.19 -18.85 6.50
CA ASN A 268 -28.39 -19.32 5.79
C ASN A 268 -29.66 -19.02 6.61
N ASP A 269 -29.65 -19.27 7.91
CA ASP A 269 -30.80 -19.00 8.79
C ASP A 269 -31.15 -17.50 8.88
N ASP A 270 -30.17 -16.59 8.96
CA ASP A 270 -30.42 -15.13 8.97
C ASP A 270 -30.87 -14.61 7.59
N LEU A 271 -30.25 -15.07 6.48
CA LEU A 271 -30.75 -14.76 5.12
C LEU A 271 -32.20 -15.21 4.93
N ARG A 272 -32.54 -16.42 5.36
CA ARG A 272 -33.91 -16.96 5.30
C ARG A 272 -34.87 -16.20 6.21
N GLY A 273 -34.38 -15.64 7.33
CA GLY A 273 -35.15 -14.86 8.29
C GLY A 273 -35.38 -13.40 7.92
N GLN A 274 -34.86 -12.92 6.79
CA GLN A 274 -34.97 -11.51 6.40
C GLN A 274 -36.29 -11.14 5.71
N TYR A 275 -36.66 -9.88 5.93
CA TYR A 275 -37.73 -9.17 5.27
C TYR A 275 -37.14 -8.15 4.30
N THR A 276 -37.67 -8.07 3.08
CA THR A 276 -37.36 -6.98 2.15
C THR A 276 -38.52 -5.99 2.16
N LEU A 277 -38.31 -4.83 2.77
CA LEU A 277 -39.24 -3.71 2.76
C LEU A 277 -38.93 -2.82 1.55
N GLY A 278 -39.93 -2.21 0.92
CA GLY A 278 -39.70 -1.20 -0.11
C GLY A 278 -40.75 -0.10 -0.12
N TYR A 279 -40.29 1.12 -0.42
CA TYR A 279 -41.08 2.36 -0.35
C TYR A 279 -40.51 3.42 -1.31
N TYR A 280 -41.30 4.37 -1.79
CA TYR A 280 -40.76 5.50 -2.58
C TYR A 280 -40.15 6.60 -1.69
N ALA A 281 -38.94 7.05 -2.04
CA ALA A 281 -38.23 8.09 -1.29
C ALA A 281 -38.98 9.44 -1.28
N VAL A 282 -39.16 10.05 -0.09
CA VAL A 282 -39.96 11.30 0.13
C VAL A 282 -39.30 12.58 -0.42
N ASP A 283 -38.19 12.43 -1.13
CA ASP A 283 -37.49 13.48 -1.85
C ASP A 283 -36.78 12.80 -3.05
N LYS A 284 -36.60 13.51 -4.16
CA LYS A 284 -35.95 12.94 -5.35
C LYS A 284 -34.46 13.24 -5.44
N ALA A 285 -33.92 14.18 -4.66
CA ALA A 285 -32.51 14.57 -4.69
C ALA A 285 -31.54 13.38 -4.41
N PRO A 286 -30.39 13.31 -5.11
CA PRO A 286 -29.30 12.40 -4.79
C PRO A 286 -28.57 12.85 -3.51
N GLY A 287 -27.99 11.91 -2.77
CA GLY A 287 -27.29 12.17 -1.51
C GLY A 287 -27.42 11.04 -0.48
N TRP A 288 -26.74 11.19 0.65
CA TRP A 288 -26.90 10.33 1.82
C TRP A 288 -28.25 10.58 2.50
N ARG A 289 -28.94 9.51 2.92
CA ARG A 289 -30.26 9.58 3.57
C ARG A 289 -30.41 8.53 4.66
N ASN A 290 -31.08 8.89 5.73
CA ASN A 290 -31.27 8.12 6.95
C ASN A 290 -32.64 7.41 6.92
N ILE A 291 -32.68 6.16 7.36
CA ILE A 291 -33.88 5.33 7.45
C ILE A 291 -34.03 4.86 8.90
N GLN A 292 -35.24 4.94 9.45
CA GLN A 292 -35.59 4.28 10.69
C GLN A 292 -36.71 3.27 10.43
N VAL A 293 -36.54 2.05 10.96
CA VAL A 293 -37.52 0.96 10.94
C VAL A 293 -37.81 0.55 12.39
N SER A 294 -39.08 0.46 12.73
CA SER A 294 -39.57 0.07 14.06
C SER A 294 -40.71 -0.95 13.96
N LEU A 295 -40.87 -1.80 14.98
CA LEU A 295 -42.00 -2.74 15.05
C LEU A 295 -43.21 -2.15 15.79
N THR A 296 -44.41 -2.51 15.34
CA THR A 296 -45.70 -2.06 15.87
C THR A 296 -46.59 -3.26 16.17
N PRO A 297 -47.03 -3.48 17.44
CA PRO A 297 -46.57 -2.81 18.66
C PRO A 297 -45.12 -3.18 19.00
N ALA A 298 -44.35 -2.22 19.53
CA ALA A 298 -42.92 -2.38 19.80
C ALA A 298 -42.64 -3.39 20.94
N PRO A 299 -42.13 -4.61 20.67
CA PRO A 299 -42.00 -5.65 21.68
C PRO A 299 -40.58 -5.65 22.26
N ARG A 300 -40.43 -5.40 23.57
CA ARG A 300 -39.14 -5.28 24.31
C ARG A 300 -38.16 -6.48 24.17
N ARG A 301 -38.52 -7.57 23.49
CA ARG A 301 -37.69 -8.78 23.30
C ARG A 301 -37.07 -8.92 21.90
N PHE A 302 -37.53 -8.15 20.91
CA PHE A 302 -37.05 -8.28 19.53
C PHE A 302 -36.01 -7.20 19.20
N GLN A 303 -34.96 -7.59 18.50
CA GLN A 303 -33.89 -6.73 18.00
C GLN A 303 -33.94 -6.71 16.47
N LEU A 304 -33.96 -5.53 15.87
CA LEU A 304 -33.93 -5.32 14.43
C LEU A 304 -32.50 -5.04 13.98
N ARG A 305 -32.14 -5.51 12.78
CA ARG A 305 -30.87 -5.19 12.12
C ARG A 305 -31.12 -4.87 10.65
N TYR A 306 -30.78 -3.64 10.26
CA TYR A 306 -31.03 -3.07 8.93
C TYR A 306 -30.04 -1.90 8.69
N PRO A 307 -29.75 -1.52 7.44
CA PRO A 307 -28.95 -0.32 7.16
C PRO A 307 -29.67 0.94 7.61
N GLN A 308 -29.07 1.69 8.55
CA GLN A 308 -29.64 2.93 9.10
C GLN A 308 -29.57 4.12 8.11
N ARG A 309 -28.83 3.98 7.02
CA ARG A 309 -28.70 4.98 5.96
C ARG A 309 -28.43 4.33 4.61
N TYR A 310 -28.73 5.03 3.52
CA TYR A 310 -28.41 4.65 2.14
C TYR A 310 -27.87 5.84 1.34
N LEU A 311 -27.27 5.58 0.19
CA LEU A 311 -26.79 6.61 -0.73
C LEU A 311 -27.68 6.60 -1.98
N LYS A 312 -28.50 7.63 -2.18
CA LYS A 312 -29.23 7.80 -3.45
C LYS A 312 -28.29 8.41 -4.49
N ARG A 313 -28.11 7.72 -5.61
CA ARG A 313 -27.53 8.26 -6.85
C ARG A 313 -28.62 8.31 -7.93
N SER A 314 -28.40 9.08 -8.99
CA SER A 314 -29.18 8.99 -10.22
C SER A 314 -28.80 7.74 -11.03
N ASP A 315 -29.72 7.29 -11.89
CA ASP A 315 -29.47 6.16 -12.80
C ASP A 315 -28.31 6.47 -13.78
N GLU A 316 -28.12 7.74 -14.15
CA GLU A 316 -26.96 8.18 -14.94
C GLU A 316 -25.65 8.06 -14.18
N GLU A 317 -25.58 8.41 -12.90
CA GLU A 317 -24.36 8.27 -12.10
C GLU A 317 -23.99 6.79 -11.88
N LEU A 318 -24.99 5.92 -11.70
CA LEU A 318 -24.79 4.47 -11.61
C LEU A 318 -24.28 3.90 -12.95
N ALA A 319 -24.89 4.28 -14.08
CA ALA A 319 -24.42 3.87 -15.40
C ALA A 319 -23.01 4.40 -15.73
N ARG A 320 -22.70 5.65 -15.38
CA ARG A 320 -21.36 6.25 -15.57
C ARG A 320 -20.30 5.57 -14.68
N ALA A 321 -20.63 5.16 -13.46
CA ALA A 321 -19.74 4.37 -12.61
C ALA A 321 -19.44 2.99 -13.22
N ASP A 322 -20.45 2.34 -13.81
CA ASP A 322 -20.28 1.07 -14.50
C ASP A 322 -19.41 1.20 -15.78
N VAL A 323 -19.58 2.26 -16.58
CA VAL A 323 -18.73 2.53 -17.77
C VAL A 323 -17.29 2.92 -17.39
N ASN A 324 -17.09 3.80 -16.42
CA ASN A 324 -15.75 4.32 -16.10
C ASN A 324 -14.86 3.24 -15.46
N SER A 325 -15.44 2.30 -14.72
CA SER A 325 -14.74 1.11 -14.20
C SER A 325 -14.37 0.12 -15.32
N GLU A 326 -15.16 0.02 -16.39
CA GLU A 326 -14.80 -0.77 -17.58
C GLU A 326 -13.69 -0.12 -18.40
N MET A 327 -13.64 1.21 -18.53
CA MET A 327 -12.49 1.91 -19.12
C MET A 327 -11.20 1.64 -18.32
N GLN A 328 -11.24 1.67 -16.99
CA GLN A 328 -10.07 1.34 -16.17
C GLN A 328 -9.64 -0.13 -16.30
N ALA A 329 -10.59 -1.06 -16.34
CA ALA A 329 -10.32 -2.47 -16.60
C ALA A 329 -9.76 -2.72 -18.01
N ALA A 330 -10.22 -1.96 -19.02
CA ALA A 330 -9.71 -2.02 -20.39
C ALA A 330 -8.31 -1.42 -20.52
N SER A 331 -8.00 -0.30 -19.85
CA SER A 331 -6.64 0.26 -19.78
C SER A 331 -5.67 -0.74 -19.11
N ALA A 332 -6.06 -1.33 -17.99
CA ALA A 332 -5.29 -2.39 -17.31
C ALA A 332 -5.19 -3.71 -18.11
N LYS A 333 -5.91 -3.82 -19.23
CA LYS A 333 -5.86 -4.91 -20.21
C LYS A 333 -5.09 -4.52 -21.50
N ALA A 334 -4.86 -3.23 -21.73
CA ALA A 334 -4.00 -2.71 -22.80
C ALA A 334 -2.52 -2.69 -22.39
N GLU A 335 -2.22 -2.54 -21.09
CA GLU A 335 -0.89 -2.72 -20.50
C GLU A 335 -0.42 -4.19 -20.50
N SER A 336 -1.32 -5.14 -20.80
CA SER A 336 -1.01 -6.57 -20.98
C SER A 336 -1.27 -7.00 -22.42
N GLY A 337 -0.21 -7.32 -23.18
CA GLY A 337 -0.33 -7.72 -24.59
C GLY A 337 -1.33 -8.86 -24.83
N PRO A 338 -2.03 -8.88 -25.98
CA PRO A 338 -3.12 -9.82 -26.22
C PRO A 338 -2.62 -11.27 -26.31
N PRO A 339 -3.37 -12.25 -25.75
CA PRO A 339 -3.07 -13.66 -25.95
C PRO A 339 -3.35 -14.07 -27.40
N ALA A 340 -2.51 -14.94 -27.96
CA ALA A 340 -2.73 -15.50 -29.28
C ALA A 340 -4.03 -16.34 -29.32
N LEU A 341 -4.87 -16.10 -30.34
CA LEU A 341 -6.03 -16.93 -30.62
C LEU A 341 -5.61 -18.21 -31.35
N PRO A 342 -6.23 -19.37 -31.06
CA PRO A 342 -5.96 -20.60 -31.79
C PRO A 342 -6.66 -20.59 -33.15
N GLU A 343 -5.93 -20.90 -34.22
CA GLU A 343 -6.53 -21.17 -35.52
C GLU A 343 -7.32 -22.48 -35.49
N GLN A 344 -8.53 -22.47 -36.05
CA GLN A 344 -9.28 -23.69 -36.35
C GLN A 344 -8.92 -24.20 -37.74
N SER A 345 -8.41 -25.42 -37.83
CA SER A 345 -8.42 -26.22 -39.05
C SER A 345 -9.08 -27.56 -38.76
N SER A 346 -9.74 -28.17 -39.76
CA SER A 346 -10.90 -29.02 -39.53
C SER A 346 -10.81 -30.41 -40.15
N ALA A 347 -11.49 -31.36 -39.48
CA ALA A 347 -11.84 -32.72 -39.91
C ALA A 347 -10.68 -33.74 -40.04
N PRO A 348 -10.98 -35.05 -39.94
CA PRO A 348 -11.91 -35.66 -38.97
C PRO A 348 -11.31 -36.88 -38.24
N GLU A 349 -11.99 -37.35 -37.18
CA GLU A 349 -11.73 -38.66 -36.57
C GLU A 349 -12.03 -39.82 -37.55
N PRO A 350 -11.52 -41.03 -37.24
CA PRO A 350 -12.46 -42.03 -36.73
C PRO A 350 -12.11 -42.61 -35.35
N SER A 351 -13.14 -42.69 -34.51
CA SER A 351 -13.16 -43.45 -33.24
C SER A 351 -13.71 -44.89 -33.48
N PRO A 352 -13.96 -45.73 -32.45
CA PRO A 352 -12.89 -46.44 -31.74
C PRO A 352 -13.19 -47.94 -31.49
N GLU A 353 -12.18 -48.82 -31.42
CA GLU A 353 -12.38 -50.19 -30.94
C GLU A 353 -11.52 -50.62 -29.73
N LYS A 354 -12.25 -51.26 -28.82
CA LYS A 354 -11.86 -52.05 -27.65
C LYS A 354 -11.20 -53.37 -28.11
N VAL A 355 -10.60 -54.27 -27.30
CA VAL A 355 -10.56 -54.45 -25.83
C VAL A 355 -9.34 -55.35 -25.45
N THR A 356 -9.01 -55.46 -24.14
CA THR A 356 -8.29 -56.53 -23.36
C THR A 356 -7.36 -57.55 -24.11
N GLU A 357 -6.18 -57.97 -23.61
CA GLU A 357 -5.98 -58.77 -22.38
C GLU A 357 -4.48 -58.97 -21.97
N VAL A 358 -4.19 -59.95 -21.11
CA VAL A 358 -3.01 -60.09 -20.23
C VAL A 358 -2.17 -61.34 -20.55
N ALA A 359 -0.83 -61.19 -20.61
CA ALA A 359 0.20 -62.19 -20.22
C ALA A 359 1.57 -61.45 -20.17
N GLN A 360 2.52 -61.61 -19.24
CA GLN A 360 2.97 -62.69 -18.34
C GLN A 360 3.74 -63.87 -18.98
N ALA A 361 5.08 -63.77 -18.96
CA ALA A 361 6.10 -64.80 -18.65
C ALA A 361 7.42 -64.43 -19.38
N LYS A 362 8.65 -64.85 -19.03
CA LYS A 362 9.41 -65.27 -17.83
C LYS A 362 10.49 -66.25 -18.34
N VAL A 363 11.76 -66.08 -17.91
CA VAL A 363 12.79 -67.16 -17.82
C VAL A 363 13.32 -67.63 -19.21
N THR A 364 14.59 -68.00 -19.46
CA THR A 364 15.69 -68.54 -18.61
C THR A 364 17.08 -68.01 -19.00
N GLU A 365 18.06 -68.26 -18.10
CA GLU A 365 19.50 -68.62 -18.25
C GLU A 365 20.13 -68.91 -19.64
N ALA A 366 21.46 -69.05 -19.82
CA ALA A 366 22.70 -68.56 -19.16
C ALA A 366 23.92 -69.24 -19.84
N SER A 367 25.14 -68.67 -19.79
CA SER A 367 26.46 -69.40 -19.79
C SER A 367 27.68 -68.46 -19.77
N GLN A 368 28.89 -69.02 -19.64
CA GLN A 368 30.11 -68.34 -19.17
C GLN A 368 31.34 -68.45 -20.11
N VAL A 369 32.20 -67.43 -20.04
CA VAL A 369 33.68 -67.46 -19.98
C VAL A 369 34.49 -68.25 -21.03
N LYS A 370 35.40 -67.55 -21.73
CA LYS A 370 36.83 -67.94 -21.77
C LYS A 370 37.81 -66.84 -22.16
N GLU A 371 38.97 -66.87 -21.50
CA GLU A 371 40.26 -66.20 -21.79
C GLU A 371 41.33 -67.33 -21.91
N PRO A 372 42.58 -67.12 -22.44
CA PRO A 372 43.58 -66.22 -21.82
C PRO A 372 44.64 -65.55 -22.74
N GLU A 373 45.51 -64.79 -22.07
CA GLU A 373 46.83 -64.17 -22.37
C GLU A 373 47.97 -65.08 -22.96
N PRO A 374 49.27 -64.65 -23.13
CA PRO A 374 49.92 -63.30 -23.17
C PRO A 374 51.03 -63.10 -24.26
N SER A 375 51.70 -61.92 -24.33
CA SER A 375 53.11 -61.72 -24.79
C SER A 375 53.66 -60.28 -24.53
N GLN A 376 54.99 -60.04 -24.69
CA GLN A 376 55.76 -58.83 -24.30
C GLN A 376 56.78 -58.42 -25.42
N GLU A 377 57.70 -57.43 -25.37
CA GLU A 377 58.27 -56.53 -24.32
C GLU A 377 59.06 -55.32 -24.95
N LYS A 378 59.39 -54.26 -24.18
CA LYS A 378 60.42 -53.17 -24.42
C LYS A 378 60.20 -52.21 -25.64
N GLY A 379 60.76 -50.99 -25.71
CA GLY A 379 61.65 -50.22 -24.80
C GLY A 379 61.88 -48.74 -25.23
N SER A 380 62.78 -48.02 -24.54
CA SER A 380 63.26 -46.60 -24.63
C SER A 380 63.50 -46.00 -26.05
N ASP A 381 63.58 -44.67 -26.29
CA ASP A 381 64.36 -43.61 -25.57
C ASP A 381 63.97 -42.13 -25.95
N ALA A 382 64.70 -41.11 -25.46
CA ALA A 382 64.47 -39.66 -25.76
C ALA A 382 65.76 -38.82 -26.04
N PRO A 383 65.71 -37.64 -26.72
CA PRO A 383 66.33 -36.42 -26.16
C PRO A 383 65.81 -35.01 -26.62
N VAL A 384 65.38 -34.17 -25.67
CA VAL A 384 66.06 -32.94 -25.15
C VAL A 384 66.74 -31.87 -26.09
N LEU A 385 66.19 -30.62 -26.06
CA LEU A 385 66.80 -29.25 -26.05
C LEU A 385 67.16 -28.33 -27.30
N THR A 386 66.71 -27.06 -27.18
CA THR A 386 67.29 -25.70 -27.55
C THR A 386 67.23 -24.99 -28.94
N GLN A 387 66.49 -23.85 -28.94
CA GLN A 387 66.84 -22.45 -29.32
C GLN A 387 67.08 -21.91 -30.77
N ALA A 388 66.24 -20.91 -31.12
CA ALA A 388 66.52 -19.54 -31.59
C ALA A 388 67.15 -19.20 -32.98
N SER A 389 66.53 -18.24 -33.71
CA SER A 389 67.17 -17.02 -34.27
C SER A 389 66.18 -16.08 -35.02
N VAL A 390 66.61 -14.84 -35.30
CA VAL A 390 65.87 -13.68 -35.89
C VAL A 390 66.70 -13.13 -37.08
N PRO A 391 66.11 -12.58 -38.19
CA PRO A 391 66.10 -11.12 -38.40
C PRO A 391 64.92 -10.56 -39.28
N ALA A 392 64.94 -9.25 -39.57
CA ALA A 392 63.90 -8.50 -40.32
C ALA A 392 64.50 -7.35 -41.18
N SER A 393 63.72 -6.74 -42.10
CA SER A 393 63.86 -5.40 -42.77
C SER A 393 62.99 -5.34 -44.06
N GLY A 394 62.42 -4.22 -44.56
CA GLY A 394 62.29 -2.84 -44.05
C GLY A 394 61.90 -1.79 -45.13
N ALA A 395 61.51 -0.56 -44.69
CA ALA A 395 61.35 0.72 -45.46
C ALA A 395 60.24 0.82 -46.56
N ALA A 396 59.75 1.99 -47.05
CA ALA A 396 59.57 3.42 -46.65
C ALA A 396 58.96 4.19 -47.90
N PRO A 397 58.61 5.51 -47.94
CA PRO A 397 58.68 6.63 -46.97
C PRO A 397 57.36 7.47 -46.81
N VAL A 398 57.45 8.74 -46.37
CA VAL A 398 56.34 9.64 -45.91
C VAL A 398 56.50 11.09 -46.46
N PRO A 399 55.56 12.05 -46.26
CA PRO A 399 55.73 13.04 -45.15
C PRO A 399 54.45 13.56 -44.46
N ALA A 400 54.61 14.27 -43.32
CA ALA A 400 53.57 14.97 -42.52
C ALA A 400 53.73 16.51 -42.57
N PRO A 401 53.09 17.33 -41.69
CA PRO A 401 53.74 17.70 -40.40
C PRO A 401 52.71 17.98 -39.24
N PRO A 402 52.96 18.76 -38.14
CA PRO A 402 53.29 18.19 -36.82
C PRO A 402 52.59 18.90 -35.61
N PRO A 403 53.08 18.78 -34.34
CA PRO A 403 53.40 17.62 -33.47
C PRO A 403 52.39 17.62 -32.26
N THR A 404 52.58 17.43 -30.93
CA THR A 404 53.57 16.95 -29.90
C THR A 404 52.79 16.87 -28.55
N PRO A 405 53.27 16.25 -27.44
CA PRO A 405 54.12 15.07 -27.26
C PRO A 405 53.46 14.01 -26.32
N THR A 406 54.13 12.89 -26.03
CA THR A 406 53.74 11.91 -24.97
C THR A 406 55.02 11.21 -24.42
N PRO A 407 55.01 10.18 -23.54
CA PRO A 407 55.56 10.27 -22.18
C PRO A 407 56.85 9.44 -21.93
N ALA A 408 57.29 9.38 -20.67
CA ALA A 408 58.27 8.40 -20.16
C ALA A 408 57.86 7.87 -18.78
N GLN A 409 58.34 6.67 -18.39
CA GLN A 409 57.89 5.92 -17.20
C GLN A 409 58.87 5.94 -16.00
N GLU A 410 58.40 5.42 -14.88
CA GLU A 410 59.01 5.41 -13.54
C GLU A 410 60.09 4.33 -13.34
N ARG A 411 61.01 4.57 -12.38
CA ARG A 411 61.27 3.69 -11.20
C ARG A 411 62.37 4.28 -10.30
N GLY A 412 62.16 4.31 -8.97
CA GLY A 412 63.24 4.54 -7.99
C GLY A 412 62.83 5.13 -6.63
N ASP A 413 62.60 4.25 -5.65
CA ASP A 413 62.73 4.42 -4.19
C ASP A 413 62.26 5.67 -3.40
N LYS A 414 61.27 5.38 -2.52
CA LYS A 414 61.27 5.57 -1.05
C LYS A 414 60.73 6.84 -0.33
N GLN A 415 59.99 6.49 0.73
CA GLN A 415 59.66 7.17 1.99
C GLN A 415 58.63 8.33 2.04
N GLU A 416 57.47 7.95 2.60
CA GLU A 416 56.81 8.59 3.75
C GLU A 416 56.53 10.11 3.71
N SER A 417 55.26 10.47 3.54
CA SER A 417 54.42 10.83 4.70
C SER A 417 52.95 11.09 4.30
N GLU A 418 52.12 11.30 5.31
CA GLU A 418 50.67 11.46 5.29
C GLU A 418 50.16 12.42 4.21
N ASN A 419 49.20 11.95 3.41
CA ASN A 419 48.21 12.84 2.79
C ASN A 419 46.85 12.12 2.73
N GLU A 420 46.34 11.79 3.92
CA GLU A 420 44.96 11.35 4.09
C GLU A 420 44.05 12.50 3.63
N ARG A 421 43.48 12.37 2.44
CA ARG A 421 42.53 13.34 1.90
C ARG A 421 41.20 13.23 2.63
N VAL A 422 41.15 13.78 3.84
CA VAL A 422 39.92 14.01 4.60
C VAL A 422 39.08 15.04 3.82
N SER A 423 38.20 14.54 2.95
CA SER A 423 37.25 15.37 2.21
C SER A 423 36.13 15.82 3.15
N VAL A 424 36.41 16.84 3.97
CA VAL A 424 35.39 17.45 4.84
C VAL A 424 34.40 18.23 3.97
N THR A 425 33.37 17.56 3.48
CA THR A 425 32.18 18.19 2.90
C THR A 425 31.36 18.82 4.02
N THR A 426 31.75 20.02 4.47
CA THR A 426 30.96 20.82 5.40
C THR A 426 29.61 21.15 4.77
N ALA A 427 28.55 20.50 5.23
CA ALA A 427 27.20 20.80 4.76
C ALA A 427 26.78 22.20 5.22
N GLU A 428 26.62 23.12 4.27
CA GLU A 428 26.04 24.44 4.52
C GLU A 428 24.53 24.29 4.76
N VAL A 429 24.05 24.73 5.91
CA VAL A 429 22.61 24.69 6.24
C VAL A 429 21.95 25.95 5.72
N GLN A 430 21.27 25.82 4.58
CA GLN A 430 20.46 26.86 3.97
C GLN A 430 19.02 26.81 4.50
N VAL A 431 18.44 27.97 4.84
CA VAL A 431 17.08 28.12 5.40
C VAL A 431 16.37 29.31 4.74
N ASP A 432 15.13 29.10 4.33
CA ASP A 432 14.24 30.18 3.91
C ASP A 432 13.77 30.97 5.14
N LEU A 433 14.01 32.29 5.11
CA LEU A 433 13.66 33.26 6.14
C LEU A 433 12.75 34.33 5.54
N VAL A 434 11.52 34.36 6.00
CA VAL A 434 10.50 35.34 5.59
C VAL A 434 10.21 36.25 6.78
N VAL A 435 10.28 37.56 6.56
CA VAL A 435 10.15 38.56 7.63
C VAL A 435 9.10 39.59 7.25
N LYS A 436 8.13 39.79 8.14
CA LYS A 436 6.95 40.63 7.90
C LYS A 436 6.77 41.66 9.00
N ASP A 437 6.23 42.84 8.65
CA ASP A 437 5.85 43.86 9.63
C ASP A 437 4.54 43.51 10.36
N LYS A 438 4.12 44.34 11.32
CA LYS A 438 2.84 44.17 12.05
C LYS A 438 1.58 44.29 11.16
N LYS A 439 1.73 44.62 9.87
CA LYS A 439 0.68 44.67 8.84
C LYS A 439 0.83 43.50 7.85
N TYR A 440 1.64 42.48 8.18
CA TYR A 440 1.98 41.31 7.37
C TYR A 440 2.75 41.58 6.07
N ARG A 441 3.22 42.81 5.85
CA ARG A 441 3.96 43.19 4.62
C ARG A 441 5.41 42.77 4.74
N LEU A 442 6.00 42.28 3.64
CA LEU A 442 7.38 41.80 3.63
C LEU A 442 8.40 42.93 3.88
N VAL A 443 9.37 42.66 4.74
CA VAL A 443 10.55 43.50 5.03
C VAL A 443 11.66 43.13 4.02
N LYS A 444 12.16 44.09 3.24
CA LYS A 444 13.14 43.88 2.14
C LYS A 444 14.52 44.52 2.40
N ASP A 445 14.73 45.06 3.60
CA ASP A 445 15.87 45.90 3.99
C ASP A 445 16.66 45.36 5.21
N LEU A 446 16.63 44.04 5.46
CA LEU A 446 17.43 43.43 6.52
C LEU A 446 18.90 43.31 6.14
N GLU A 447 19.78 43.64 7.08
CA GLU A 447 21.22 43.44 6.96
C GLU A 447 21.65 42.14 7.66
N PRO A 448 22.81 41.55 7.31
CA PRO A 448 23.36 40.40 8.04
C PRO A 448 23.54 40.64 9.54
N GLY A 449 23.72 41.91 9.95
CA GLY A 449 23.81 42.32 11.35
C GLY A 449 22.49 42.25 12.13
N ASP A 450 21.33 42.23 11.48
CA ASP A 450 20.01 42.17 12.12
C ASP A 450 19.62 40.76 12.59
N VAL A 451 20.16 39.74 11.93
CA VAL A 451 19.74 38.34 12.05
C VAL A 451 20.66 37.57 12.99
N GLU A 452 20.09 36.73 13.85
CA GLU A 452 20.84 35.78 14.66
C GLU A 452 20.23 34.38 14.51
N VAL A 453 21.08 33.37 14.26
CA VAL A 453 20.67 31.98 14.08
C VAL A 453 21.18 31.15 15.25
N TYR A 454 20.30 30.34 15.82
CA TYR A 454 20.59 29.40 16.90
C TYR A 454 20.20 28.00 16.45
N GLU A 455 21.05 27.01 16.73
CA GLU A 455 20.83 25.60 16.47
C GLU A 455 20.99 24.84 17.79
N ASP A 456 19.95 24.14 18.24
CA ASP A 456 19.87 23.52 19.59
C ASP A 456 20.25 24.49 20.72
N GLY A 457 19.86 25.77 20.57
CA GLY A 457 20.17 26.86 21.49
C GLY A 457 21.61 27.41 21.38
N VAL A 458 22.47 26.81 20.58
CA VAL A 458 23.85 27.27 20.31
C VAL A 458 23.84 28.29 19.18
N ARG A 459 24.39 29.48 19.41
CA ARG A 459 24.50 30.54 18.40
C ARG A 459 25.46 30.15 17.28
N GLN A 460 24.94 30.10 16.06
CA GLN A 460 25.70 29.82 14.83
C GLN A 460 26.20 31.12 14.18
N ASP A 461 27.21 31.00 13.32
CA ASP A 461 27.77 32.15 12.60
C ASP A 461 27.18 32.21 11.19
N LEU A 462 26.58 33.35 10.84
CA LEU A 462 25.85 33.54 9.59
C LEU A 462 26.83 33.64 8.41
N GLY A 463 26.78 32.66 7.50
CA GLY A 463 27.60 32.60 6.30
C GLY A 463 27.09 33.51 5.19
N SER A 464 25.78 33.55 4.94
CA SER A 464 25.19 34.52 4.01
C SER A 464 23.72 34.86 4.31
N LEU A 465 23.28 36.01 3.78
CA LEU A 465 21.91 36.49 3.73
C LEU A 465 21.68 37.02 2.30
N ARG A 466 20.70 36.48 1.57
CA ARG A 466 20.38 36.90 0.18
C ARG A 466 18.88 37.11 0.03
N LEU A 467 18.45 38.30 -0.37
CA LEU A 467 17.06 38.56 -0.72
C LEU A 467 16.75 37.99 -2.11
N PHE A 468 15.73 37.15 -2.18
CA PHE A 468 15.05 36.75 -3.42
C PHE A 468 13.70 37.46 -3.44
N ALA A 469 13.51 38.39 -4.36
CA ALA A 469 12.25 39.11 -4.53
C ALA A 469 11.96 39.35 -6.02
N GLY A 470 10.72 39.15 -6.44
CA GLY A 470 10.28 39.52 -7.79
C GLY A 470 10.36 41.04 -8.01
N GLU A 471 10.92 41.45 -9.16
CA GLU A 471 10.94 42.84 -9.60
C GLU A 471 9.57 43.27 -10.15
N THR A 472 8.70 43.76 -9.28
CA THR A 472 7.53 44.56 -9.69
C THR A 472 8.03 45.91 -10.20
N ALA A 473 8.17 46.05 -11.51
CA ALA A 473 8.76 47.22 -12.16
C ALA A 473 7.78 48.41 -12.26
N GLU A 474 7.85 49.35 -11.31
CA GLU A 474 7.28 50.71 -11.46
C GLU A 474 8.21 51.81 -10.92
N GLY A 475 8.31 52.91 -11.68
CA GLY A 475 8.45 54.27 -11.13
C GLY A 475 9.73 54.66 -10.37
N GLY A 476 10.91 54.65 -11.01
CA GLY A 476 12.18 55.03 -10.36
C GLY A 476 13.17 55.81 -11.23
N GLY A 477 12.74 56.89 -11.89
CA GLY A 477 13.59 57.69 -12.79
C GLY A 477 14.69 58.50 -12.10
N GLY A 478 15.85 57.88 -11.81
CA GLY A 478 17.02 58.54 -11.22
C GLY A 478 18.32 58.13 -11.91
N THR A 479 18.93 59.03 -12.69
CA THR A 479 20.16 58.75 -13.45
C THR A 479 21.39 58.59 -12.54
N PRO A 480 22.07 57.42 -12.50
CA PRO A 480 23.27 57.25 -11.69
C PRO A 480 24.45 58.04 -12.28
N ARG A 481 24.86 59.12 -11.60
CA ARG A 481 26.04 59.92 -11.97
C ARG A 481 27.31 59.12 -11.69
N ALA A 482 28.00 58.67 -12.74
CA ALA A 482 29.22 57.90 -12.61
C ALA A 482 30.40 58.72 -12.07
N GLN A 483 31.09 58.21 -11.03
CA GLN A 483 32.45 58.59 -10.63
C GLN A 483 33.02 57.58 -9.61
N GLY A 484 34.32 57.28 -9.71
CA GLY A 484 35.09 56.53 -8.69
C GLY A 484 35.12 55.01 -8.86
N ALA A 485 36.26 54.48 -9.33
CA ALA A 485 36.53 53.03 -9.37
C ALA A 485 37.94 52.75 -8.82
N ALA A 486 38.08 51.73 -7.95
CA ALA A 486 39.33 51.02 -7.69
C ALA A 486 39.12 49.68 -6.95
N ASN A 487 39.71 48.61 -7.51
CA ASN A 487 40.24 47.43 -6.83
C ASN A 487 39.39 46.62 -5.82
N ARG A 488 38.73 45.57 -6.33
CA ARG A 488 38.98 44.19 -5.87
C ARG A 488 38.75 43.20 -7.02
N ALA A 489 39.57 42.16 -7.10
CA ALA A 489 39.63 41.26 -8.26
C ALA A 489 38.67 40.07 -8.16
N ASP A 490 38.15 39.69 -9.33
CA ASP A 490 37.63 38.38 -9.74
C ASP A 490 37.20 37.37 -8.66
N ALA A 491 35.97 37.55 -8.17
CA ALA A 491 35.11 36.42 -7.86
C ALA A 491 34.29 36.05 -9.11
N PRO A 492 34.04 34.76 -9.41
CA PRO A 492 33.27 34.38 -10.57
C PRO A 492 31.83 34.90 -10.45
N ARG A 493 31.41 35.73 -11.43
CA ARG A 493 30.04 36.23 -11.54
C ARG A 493 29.09 35.09 -11.96
N ALA A 494 28.70 34.27 -10.99
CA ALA A 494 27.53 33.42 -11.11
C ALA A 494 26.30 34.33 -11.37
N GLY A 495 25.79 34.32 -12.60
CA GLY A 495 24.70 35.19 -13.01
C GLY A 495 23.43 34.85 -12.24
N GLY A 496 22.97 35.79 -11.40
CA GLY A 496 21.74 35.68 -10.63
C GLY A 496 20.49 35.80 -11.50
N SER A 497 20.24 34.80 -12.36
CA SER A 497 18.93 34.63 -12.98
C SER A 497 17.96 34.17 -11.88
N ALA A 498 16.97 35.00 -11.56
CA ALA A 498 15.88 34.60 -10.68
C ALA A 498 15.19 33.35 -11.26
N LEU A 499 15.00 32.32 -10.43
CA LEU A 499 14.33 31.08 -10.82
C LEU A 499 12.87 31.40 -11.18
N ARG A 500 12.57 31.46 -12.48
CA ARG A 500 11.24 31.81 -12.98
C ARG A 500 10.27 30.64 -12.88
N GLY A 501 9.34 30.76 -11.94
CA GLY A 501 8.26 29.82 -11.70
C GLY A 501 8.40 29.11 -10.36
N ASN A 502 7.44 29.35 -9.48
CA ASN A 502 7.24 28.56 -8.27
C ASN A 502 6.56 27.23 -8.60
N THR A 503 6.69 26.24 -7.71
CA THR A 503 5.97 24.96 -7.85
C THR A 503 5.02 24.77 -6.68
N VAL A 504 3.72 24.64 -6.95
CA VAL A 504 2.67 24.69 -5.91
C VAL A 504 1.69 23.53 -6.03
N ALA A 505 1.44 22.85 -4.91
CA ALA A 505 0.43 21.80 -4.80
C ALA A 505 -0.81 22.33 -4.08
N LEU A 506 -1.98 22.30 -4.74
CA LEU A 506 -3.27 22.55 -4.12
C LEU A 506 -3.85 21.20 -3.65
N VAL A 507 -4.04 21.03 -2.35
CA VAL A 507 -4.38 19.73 -1.73
C VAL A 507 -5.64 19.86 -0.89
N PHE A 508 -6.70 19.13 -1.27
CA PHE A 508 -8.02 19.19 -0.65
C PHE A 508 -8.31 17.90 0.13
N ASP A 509 -8.54 18.02 1.44
CA ASP A 509 -8.53 16.89 2.37
C ASP A 509 -9.92 16.62 2.99
N SER A 510 -10.60 15.58 2.48
CA SER A 510 -11.84 14.99 3.04
C SER A 510 -12.99 15.97 3.36
N LEU A 511 -13.08 17.08 2.63
CA LEU A 511 -13.86 18.27 3.00
C LEU A 511 -15.39 18.09 2.96
N SER A 512 -16.09 18.54 4.02
CA SER A 512 -17.55 18.73 4.13
C SER A 512 -18.13 19.51 2.94
N PRO A 513 -19.44 19.35 2.61
CA PRO A 513 -20.03 20.09 1.49
C PRO A 513 -19.95 21.61 1.65
N ALA A 514 -19.94 22.12 2.89
CA ALA A 514 -19.73 23.52 3.20
C ALA A 514 -18.26 23.94 3.04
N ALA A 515 -17.33 23.18 3.64
CA ALA A 515 -15.90 23.48 3.60
C ALA A 515 -15.29 23.34 2.20
N ARG A 516 -15.80 22.39 1.40
CA ARG A 516 -15.41 22.20 -0.01
C ARG A 516 -15.63 23.46 -0.84
N LYS A 517 -16.74 24.19 -0.62
CA LYS A 517 -16.98 25.47 -1.28
C LYS A 517 -15.94 26.51 -0.86
N LEU A 518 -15.67 26.62 0.45
CA LEU A 518 -14.72 27.61 0.97
C LEU A 518 -13.29 27.36 0.47
N ALA A 519 -12.86 26.09 0.42
CA ALA A 519 -11.59 25.69 -0.16
C ALA A 519 -11.52 25.91 -1.68
N HIS A 520 -12.61 25.61 -2.41
CA HIS A 520 -12.73 25.88 -3.84
C HIS A 520 -12.59 27.39 -4.15
N ASP A 521 -13.34 28.23 -3.42
CA ASP A 521 -13.33 29.68 -3.61
C ASP A 521 -11.96 30.29 -3.23
N ALA A 522 -11.26 29.72 -2.23
CA ALA A 522 -9.88 30.07 -1.91
C ALA A 522 -8.87 29.64 -3.00
N ALA A 523 -9.00 28.41 -3.50
CA ALA A 523 -8.12 27.89 -4.56
C ALA A 523 -8.29 28.63 -5.88
N LEU A 524 -9.52 29.01 -6.25
CA LEU A 524 -9.77 29.92 -7.38
C LEU A 524 -9.20 31.31 -7.12
N ALA A 525 -9.30 31.86 -5.90
CA ALA A 525 -8.67 33.15 -5.59
C ALA A 525 -7.14 33.11 -5.77
N TYR A 526 -6.50 31.99 -5.43
CA TYR A 526 -5.07 31.76 -5.72
C TYR A 526 -4.81 31.67 -7.24
N ALA A 527 -5.54 30.81 -7.96
CA ALA A 527 -5.38 30.63 -9.40
C ALA A 527 -5.62 31.94 -10.20
N ASP A 528 -6.52 32.80 -9.72
CA ASP A 528 -6.95 34.02 -10.43
C ASP A 528 -6.11 35.26 -10.07
N THR A 529 -5.46 35.30 -8.90
CA THR A 529 -4.73 36.49 -8.42
C THR A 529 -3.36 36.26 -7.80
N SER A 530 -2.86 35.02 -7.76
CA SER A 530 -1.55 34.66 -7.19
C SER A 530 -0.70 33.76 -8.11
N MET A 531 -1.29 33.01 -9.04
CA MET A 531 -0.53 32.18 -9.98
C MET A 531 0.15 33.04 -11.07
N SER A 532 1.48 33.05 -11.09
CA SER A 532 2.27 33.62 -12.18
C SER A 532 2.21 32.71 -13.44
N PRO A 533 2.29 33.26 -14.67
CA PRO A 533 2.38 32.46 -15.90
C PRO A 533 3.59 31.50 -15.95
N ASP A 534 4.61 31.77 -15.13
CA ASP A 534 5.76 30.89 -14.98
C ASP A 534 5.57 29.79 -13.92
N ASP A 535 4.56 29.86 -13.06
CA ASP A 535 4.37 28.88 -11.98
C ASP A 535 3.85 27.53 -12.49
N SER A 536 4.21 26.45 -11.80
CA SER A 536 3.74 25.09 -12.07
C SER A 536 2.84 24.62 -10.95
N VAL A 537 1.53 24.49 -11.22
CA VAL A 537 0.53 24.16 -10.20
C VAL A 537 -0.04 22.76 -10.44
N GLY A 538 -0.06 21.93 -9.39
CA GLY A 538 -0.70 20.62 -9.36
C GLY A 538 -1.92 20.62 -8.43
N VAL A 539 -2.92 19.80 -8.73
CA VAL A 539 -4.16 19.72 -7.94
C VAL A 539 -4.44 18.28 -7.50
N PHE A 540 -4.61 18.10 -6.20
CA PHE A 540 -4.70 16.81 -5.52
C PHE A 540 -5.87 16.80 -4.54
N ALA A 541 -6.49 15.63 -4.36
CA ALA A 541 -7.49 15.40 -3.31
C ALA A 541 -7.07 14.21 -2.44
N THR A 542 -7.36 14.28 -1.14
CA THR A 542 -7.00 13.25 -0.14
C THR A 542 -8.20 12.78 0.66
N GLY A 543 -8.46 11.48 0.57
CA GLY A 543 -9.41 10.74 1.42
C GLY A 543 -8.67 9.60 2.10
N LEU A 544 -9.17 8.37 2.01
CA LEU A 544 -8.37 7.17 2.33
C LEU A 544 -7.27 6.87 1.29
N SER A 545 -7.25 7.58 0.16
CA SER A 545 -6.23 7.48 -0.89
C SER A 545 -5.86 8.88 -1.44
N LEU A 546 -4.71 8.96 -2.13
CA LEU A 546 -4.27 10.16 -2.85
C LEU A 546 -4.78 10.12 -4.29
N LYS A 547 -5.60 11.11 -4.66
CA LYS A 547 -6.11 11.30 -6.01
C LYS A 547 -5.41 12.48 -6.68
N VAL A 548 -4.61 12.21 -7.71
CA VAL A 548 -4.07 13.26 -8.60
C VAL A 548 -5.20 13.70 -9.54
N VAL A 549 -5.63 14.96 -9.43
CA VAL A 549 -6.71 15.53 -10.26
C VAL A 549 -6.13 16.30 -11.45
N GLN A 550 -4.95 16.91 -11.25
CA GLN A 550 -4.13 17.54 -12.28
C GLN A 550 -2.66 17.43 -11.90
N GLN A 551 -1.83 16.88 -12.80
CA GLN A 551 -0.37 16.92 -12.66
C GLN A 551 0.14 18.36 -12.82
N TYR A 552 1.31 18.68 -12.25
CA TYR A 552 1.91 20.02 -12.29
C TYR A 552 1.93 20.60 -13.72
N THR A 553 1.31 21.76 -13.90
CA THR A 553 1.18 22.43 -15.20
C THR A 553 1.26 23.94 -15.06
N LYS A 554 1.73 24.63 -16.10
CA LYS A 554 1.69 26.10 -16.21
C LYS A 554 0.38 26.62 -16.81
N ASP A 555 -0.46 25.75 -17.41
CA ASP A 555 -1.74 26.18 -17.97
C ASP A 555 -2.81 26.33 -16.88
N ASN A 556 -3.02 27.58 -16.47
CA ASN A 556 -4.03 27.97 -15.50
C ASN A 556 -5.46 27.48 -15.89
N LYS A 557 -5.78 27.29 -17.18
CA LYS A 557 -7.08 26.72 -17.59
C LYS A 557 -7.26 25.28 -17.10
N LEU A 558 -6.19 24.47 -17.14
CA LEU A 558 -6.20 23.11 -16.61
C LEU A 558 -6.23 23.09 -15.09
N VAL A 559 -5.57 24.07 -14.44
CA VAL A 559 -5.60 24.26 -12.98
C VAL A 559 -7.03 24.60 -12.51
N ARG A 560 -7.67 25.59 -13.13
CA ARG A 560 -9.07 25.96 -12.83
C ARG A 560 -10.02 24.79 -13.07
N ALA A 561 -9.97 24.16 -14.24
CA ALA A 561 -10.78 22.97 -14.54
C ALA A 561 -10.48 21.77 -13.62
N ALA A 562 -9.39 21.77 -12.85
CA ALA A 562 -9.12 20.80 -11.80
C ALA A 562 -9.71 21.23 -10.45
N ILE A 563 -9.60 22.51 -10.08
CA ILE A 563 -10.25 23.09 -8.89
C ILE A 563 -11.78 22.94 -9.01
N ASP A 564 -12.37 23.27 -10.15
CA ASP A 564 -13.79 23.11 -10.45
C ASP A 564 -14.23 21.65 -10.26
N ARG A 565 -13.42 20.68 -10.73
CA ARG A 565 -13.66 19.23 -10.53
C ARG A 565 -13.61 18.82 -9.07
N VAL A 566 -12.74 19.40 -8.24
CA VAL A 566 -12.69 19.10 -6.79
C VAL A 566 -13.81 19.81 -6.02
N GLY A 567 -14.21 21.01 -6.43
CA GLY A 567 -15.34 21.72 -5.83
C GLY A 567 -16.69 21.05 -6.12
N THR A 568 -16.86 20.50 -7.33
CA THR A 568 -18.14 19.92 -7.79
C THR A 568 -18.27 18.42 -7.56
N GLN A 569 -17.19 17.63 -7.54
CA GLN A 569 -17.29 16.22 -7.17
C GLN A 569 -17.54 16.10 -5.67
N ALA A 570 -18.70 15.54 -5.31
CA ALA A 570 -19.00 15.19 -3.93
C ALA A 570 -18.03 14.09 -3.47
N ASP A 571 -17.16 14.41 -2.51
CA ASP A 571 -16.42 13.41 -1.76
C ASP A 571 -17.41 12.60 -0.91
N PRO A 572 -17.55 11.27 -1.11
CA PRO A 572 -18.51 10.47 -0.35
C PRO A 572 -18.26 10.48 1.16
N PHE A 573 -17.06 10.87 1.60
CA PHE A 573 -16.62 10.90 3.00
C PHE A 573 -17.08 12.12 3.78
N SER A 574 -17.50 13.16 3.07
CA SER A 574 -17.89 14.42 3.65
C SER A 574 -19.21 14.26 4.43
N SER A 575 -19.15 14.27 5.77
CA SER A 575 -20.25 13.80 6.63
C SER A 575 -21.50 14.70 6.57
N GLY A 576 -22.49 14.31 5.77
CA GLY A 576 -23.79 14.99 5.64
C GLY A 576 -24.92 14.48 6.54
N GLY A 577 -24.67 13.48 7.39
CA GLY A 577 -25.59 13.05 8.45
C GLY A 577 -25.08 13.50 9.83
N LYS A 578 -25.90 13.32 10.89
CA LYS A 578 -25.49 13.58 12.29
C LYS A 578 -24.08 13.03 12.54
N SER A 579 -23.17 13.91 12.93
CA SER A 579 -21.76 13.60 13.12
C SER A 579 -21.57 12.57 14.25
N GLY A 580 -20.45 11.84 14.23
CA GLY A 580 -20.10 10.92 15.32
C GLY A 580 -20.06 11.61 16.70
N ARG A 581 -19.72 12.90 16.73
CA ARG A 581 -19.75 13.76 17.93
C ARG A 581 -21.18 14.03 18.44
N GLU A 582 -22.13 14.27 17.55
CA GLU A 582 -23.54 14.45 17.93
C GLU A 582 -24.15 13.13 18.44
N GLN A 583 -23.84 12.00 17.80
CA GLN A 583 -24.26 10.69 18.30
C GLN A 583 -23.62 10.35 19.66
N MET A 584 -22.33 10.65 19.83
CA MET A 584 -21.62 10.54 21.11
C MET A 584 -22.22 11.43 22.20
N ARG A 585 -22.70 12.63 21.84
CA ARG A 585 -23.38 13.54 22.76
C ARG A 585 -24.76 13.02 23.14
N ASP A 586 -25.62 12.68 22.16
CA ASP A 586 -26.96 12.14 22.43
C ASP A 586 -26.89 10.89 23.33
N LEU A 587 -25.89 10.01 23.09
CA LEU A 587 -25.62 8.84 23.95
C LEU A 587 -25.09 9.21 25.34
N SER A 588 -24.31 10.29 25.48
CA SER A 588 -23.77 10.74 26.77
C SER A 588 -24.84 11.44 27.61
N ASP A 589 -25.65 12.30 27.01
CA ASP A 589 -26.78 12.98 27.66
C ASP A 589 -27.80 11.91 28.16
N ARG A 590 -28.09 10.87 27.36
CA ARG A 590 -28.90 9.71 27.77
C ARG A 590 -28.25 8.84 28.86
N LEU A 591 -26.92 8.70 28.86
CA LEU A 591 -26.22 7.95 29.91
C LEU A 591 -26.34 8.65 31.28
N VAL A 592 -26.31 9.97 31.31
CA VAL A 592 -26.54 10.76 32.54
C VAL A 592 -27.97 10.59 33.05
N GLU A 593 -28.98 10.67 32.16
CA GLU A 593 -30.40 10.43 32.50
C GLU A 593 -30.62 9.06 33.19
N VAL A 594 -30.00 8.00 32.66
CA VAL A 594 -30.07 6.65 33.25
C VAL A 594 -29.26 6.54 34.55
N ASN A 595 -28.10 7.20 34.66
CA ASN A 595 -27.31 7.24 35.90
C ASN A 595 -28.06 7.90 37.06
N ASP A 596 -28.69 9.06 36.83
CA ASP A 596 -29.43 9.77 37.87
C ASP A 596 -30.75 9.05 38.23
N SER A 597 -31.40 8.41 37.25
CA SER A 597 -32.54 7.51 37.51
C SER A 597 -32.14 6.34 38.44
N LEU A 598 -31.01 5.70 38.18
CA LEU A 598 -30.46 4.63 39.03
C LEU A 598 -30.02 5.12 40.43
N ARG A 599 -29.66 6.40 40.58
CA ARG A 599 -29.39 7.01 41.90
C ARG A 599 -30.64 7.30 42.71
N GLY A 600 -31.73 7.71 42.06
CA GLY A 600 -32.99 8.03 42.72
C GLY A 600 -33.72 6.82 43.31
N MET A 601 -33.37 5.60 42.89
CA MET A 601 -34.03 4.37 43.34
C MET A 601 -33.60 3.91 44.73
N THR A 602 -34.59 3.73 45.61
CA THR A 602 -34.41 3.22 46.99
C THR A 602 -34.39 1.69 47.09
N GLY A 603 -34.82 0.96 46.06
CA GLY A 603 -34.78 -0.50 45.98
C GLY A 603 -33.97 -0.98 44.78
N ARG A 604 -33.10 -1.99 44.97
CA ARG A 604 -32.11 -2.43 43.96
C ARG A 604 -32.37 -3.83 43.39
N ASP A 605 -33.40 -4.52 43.87
CA ASP A 605 -33.67 -5.93 43.56
C ASP A 605 -34.94 -6.13 42.71
N GLY A 606 -35.46 -5.06 42.09
CA GLY A 606 -36.67 -5.07 41.26
C GLY A 606 -36.39 -5.05 39.75
N ASP A 607 -37.35 -5.54 38.96
CA ASP A 607 -37.27 -5.62 37.49
C ASP A 607 -36.93 -4.29 36.81
N GLU A 608 -37.39 -3.17 37.37
CA GLU A 608 -37.13 -1.82 36.84
C GLU A 608 -35.66 -1.41 36.99
N PHE A 609 -35.05 -1.71 38.15
CA PHE A 609 -33.62 -1.51 38.38
C PHE A 609 -32.78 -2.41 37.47
N ALA A 610 -33.20 -3.67 37.30
CA ALA A 610 -32.54 -4.61 36.37
C ALA A 610 -32.64 -4.13 34.90
N ALA A 611 -33.79 -3.57 34.49
CA ALA A 611 -33.98 -2.99 33.16
C ALA A 611 -33.09 -1.76 32.95
N LEU A 612 -33.09 -0.78 33.87
CA LEU A 612 -32.22 0.40 33.80
C LEU A 612 -30.74 0.04 33.84
N LYS A 613 -30.35 -0.98 34.62
CA LYS A 613 -28.96 -1.48 34.66
C LYS A 613 -28.55 -2.15 33.34
N THR A 614 -29.49 -2.80 32.65
CA THR A 614 -29.28 -3.35 31.31
C THR A 614 -29.17 -2.24 30.25
N GLU A 615 -30.03 -1.21 30.32
CA GLU A 615 -29.93 -0.03 29.45
C GLU A 615 -28.61 0.71 29.65
N GLN A 616 -28.17 0.93 30.90
CA GLN A 616 -26.87 1.51 31.23
C GLN A 616 -25.72 0.72 30.58
N LEU A 617 -25.72 -0.60 30.70
CA LEU A 617 -24.68 -1.46 30.12
C LEU A 617 -24.71 -1.42 28.58
N GLN A 618 -25.90 -1.41 27.96
CA GLN A 618 -26.05 -1.31 26.52
C GLN A 618 -25.59 0.06 25.98
N LEU A 619 -25.91 1.15 26.67
CA LEU A 619 -25.43 2.50 26.34
C LEU A 619 -23.90 2.59 26.50
N GLN A 620 -23.33 2.02 27.58
CA GLN A 620 -21.87 1.94 27.76
C GLN A 620 -21.17 1.16 26.65
N MET A 621 -21.69 -0.02 26.25
CA MET A 621 -21.13 -0.79 25.13
C MET A 621 -21.29 -0.04 23.79
N THR A 622 -22.42 0.62 23.56
CA THR A 622 -22.68 1.39 22.34
C THR A 622 -21.72 2.57 22.25
N ARG A 623 -21.54 3.31 23.35
CA ARG A 623 -20.56 4.39 23.49
C ARG A 623 -19.13 3.91 23.28
N GLN A 624 -18.70 2.83 23.95
CA GLN A 624 -17.35 2.28 23.77
C GLN A 624 -17.11 1.84 22.32
N THR A 625 -18.12 1.28 21.67
CA THR A 625 -18.07 0.94 20.24
C THR A 625 -17.92 2.19 19.37
N LEU A 626 -18.63 3.28 19.68
CA LEU A 626 -18.57 4.54 18.93
C LEU A 626 -17.28 5.35 19.18
N GLU A 627 -16.75 5.35 20.41
CA GLU A 627 -15.41 5.89 20.72
C GLU A 627 -14.30 5.10 19.99
N SER A 628 -14.41 3.77 19.95
CA SER A 628 -13.52 2.90 19.15
C SER A 628 -13.74 3.08 17.65
N PHE A 629 -14.94 3.48 17.24
CA PHE A 629 -15.27 3.78 15.85
C PHE A 629 -14.55 5.03 15.38
N GLU A 630 -14.79 6.15 16.07
CA GLU A 630 -14.22 7.47 15.79
C GLU A 630 -12.69 7.48 15.90
N THR A 631 -12.12 6.80 16.90
CA THR A 631 -10.65 6.70 17.05
C THR A 631 -9.99 6.01 15.86
N MET A 632 -10.62 4.97 15.32
CA MET A 632 -10.09 4.24 14.16
C MET A 632 -10.33 4.98 12.84
N GLU A 633 -11.48 5.65 12.64
CA GLU A 633 -11.67 6.53 11.46
C GLU A 633 -10.63 7.67 11.47
N ARG A 634 -10.41 8.34 12.61
CA ARG A 634 -9.35 9.37 12.78
C ARG A 634 -7.94 8.83 12.50
N THR A 635 -7.64 7.60 12.92
CA THR A 635 -6.35 6.94 12.65
C THR A 635 -6.17 6.63 11.17
N LEU A 636 -7.19 6.08 10.52
CA LEU A 636 -7.15 5.76 9.09
C LEU A 636 -7.02 7.02 8.23
N GLN A 637 -7.83 8.04 8.51
CA GLN A 637 -7.78 9.34 7.83
C GLN A 637 -6.44 10.02 8.06
N GLY A 638 -6.01 10.21 9.32
CA GLY A 638 -4.73 10.86 9.64
C GLY A 638 -3.53 10.15 9.01
N ARG A 639 -3.53 8.82 8.96
CA ARG A 639 -2.50 8.04 8.25
C ARG A 639 -2.56 8.24 6.74
N ALA A 640 -3.75 8.29 6.14
CA ALA A 640 -3.93 8.51 4.70
C ALA A 640 -3.48 9.93 4.30
N THR A 641 -3.97 10.97 4.98
CA THR A 641 -3.57 12.37 4.79
C THR A 641 -2.05 12.55 4.95
N ALA A 642 -1.44 11.96 5.99
CA ALA A 642 0.02 12.03 6.18
C ALA A 642 0.80 11.26 5.11
N THR A 643 0.31 10.11 4.65
CA THR A 643 0.93 9.35 3.53
C THR A 643 0.86 10.14 2.22
N ALA A 644 -0.30 10.76 1.95
CA ALA A 644 -0.53 11.56 0.76
C ALA A 644 0.34 12.83 0.75
N LEU A 645 0.42 13.56 1.88
CA LEU A 645 1.33 14.70 2.02
C LEU A 645 2.80 14.28 1.85
N LEU A 646 3.23 13.15 2.43
CA LEU A 646 4.59 12.64 2.24
C LEU A 646 4.91 12.37 0.76
N ALA A 647 3.97 11.75 0.03
CA ALA A 647 4.12 11.47 -1.40
C ALA A 647 4.18 12.75 -2.25
N ILE A 648 3.27 13.70 -2.02
CA ILE A 648 3.25 15.01 -2.70
C ILE A 648 4.55 15.76 -2.43
N VAL A 649 4.93 15.93 -1.17
CA VAL A 649 6.15 16.66 -0.76
C VAL A 649 7.41 16.02 -1.34
N ASN A 650 7.53 14.68 -1.33
CA ASN A 650 8.68 14.02 -1.93
C ASN A 650 8.69 14.16 -3.47
N SER A 651 7.53 14.18 -4.15
CA SER A 651 7.46 14.46 -5.59
C SER A 651 7.93 15.86 -5.97
N MET A 652 7.89 16.81 -5.03
CA MET A 652 8.37 18.18 -5.23
C MET A 652 9.88 18.32 -5.04
N ARG A 653 10.61 17.28 -4.58
CA ARG A 653 12.05 17.38 -4.26
C ARG A 653 12.85 18.04 -5.39
N ASP A 654 12.71 17.50 -6.59
CA ASP A 654 13.55 17.85 -7.74
C ASP A 654 12.86 18.85 -8.69
N LEU A 655 11.71 19.40 -8.29
CA LEU A 655 11.00 20.45 -9.04
C LEU A 655 11.60 21.84 -8.74
N PRO A 656 11.63 22.74 -9.74
CA PRO A 656 12.30 24.04 -9.64
C PRO A 656 11.49 25.11 -8.89
N GLY A 657 12.17 26.23 -8.59
CA GLY A 657 11.59 27.38 -7.91
C GLY A 657 11.37 27.18 -6.41
N ARG A 658 10.72 28.15 -5.76
CA ARG A 658 10.26 27.97 -4.38
C ARG A 658 9.01 27.08 -4.38
N LYS A 659 8.87 26.25 -3.35
CA LYS A 659 7.87 25.17 -3.31
C LYS A 659 6.89 25.32 -2.17
N ALA A 660 5.60 25.13 -2.46
CA ALA A 660 4.53 25.23 -1.49
C ALA A 660 3.45 24.17 -1.62
N VAL A 661 2.89 23.77 -0.48
CA VAL A 661 1.63 23.02 -0.42
C VAL A 661 0.57 23.93 0.20
N LEU A 662 -0.50 24.23 -0.51
CA LEU A 662 -1.71 24.85 0.05
C LEU A 662 -2.64 23.69 0.44
N PHE A 663 -2.74 23.45 1.73
CA PHE A 663 -3.43 22.30 2.31
C PHE A 663 -4.77 22.73 2.92
N PHE A 664 -5.86 22.45 2.21
CA PHE A 664 -7.23 22.76 2.61
C PHE A 664 -7.83 21.55 3.34
N SER A 665 -8.06 21.68 4.65
CA SER A 665 -8.63 20.62 5.51
C SER A 665 -9.55 21.25 6.55
N GLU A 666 -10.52 20.49 7.07
CA GLU A 666 -11.29 20.90 8.27
C GLU A 666 -10.54 20.57 9.58
N GLY A 667 -9.36 19.96 9.47
CA GLY A 667 -8.39 19.76 10.53
C GLY A 667 -7.90 18.31 10.64
N VAL A 668 -6.63 18.15 11.02
CA VAL A 668 -5.97 16.85 11.03
C VAL A 668 -5.79 16.36 12.46
N ALA A 669 -6.47 15.26 12.80
CA ALA A 669 -6.22 14.54 14.04
C ALA A 669 -4.88 13.76 13.93
N ILE A 670 -4.08 13.80 15.00
CA ILE A 670 -2.82 13.04 15.08
C ILE A 670 -2.86 12.04 16.25
N PRO A 671 -3.45 10.85 16.04
CA PRO A 671 -3.28 9.72 16.95
C PRO A 671 -1.80 9.32 17.13
N ALA A 672 -1.50 8.65 18.24
CA ALA A 672 -0.13 8.34 18.64
C ALA A 672 0.63 7.42 17.67
N ASP A 673 -0.07 6.58 16.89
CA ASP A 673 0.52 5.73 15.85
C ASP A 673 0.79 6.51 14.54
N VAL A 674 -0.01 7.53 14.24
CA VAL A 674 0.17 8.46 13.10
C VAL A 674 1.32 9.45 13.34
N GLN A 675 1.62 9.81 14.59
CA GLN A 675 2.55 10.90 14.94
C GLN A 675 3.93 10.81 14.26
N ALA A 676 4.53 9.61 14.19
CA ALA A 676 5.85 9.43 13.57
C ALA A 676 5.82 9.62 12.04
N LEU A 677 4.74 9.21 11.38
CA LEU A 677 4.53 9.48 9.95
C LEU A 677 4.32 10.98 9.71
N PHE A 678 3.58 11.65 10.61
CA PHE A 678 3.34 13.10 10.55
C PHE A 678 4.64 13.92 10.66
N ARG A 679 5.52 13.55 11.60
CA ARG A 679 6.87 14.13 11.70
C ARG A 679 7.73 13.83 10.46
N SER A 680 7.54 12.67 9.83
CA SER A 680 8.21 12.30 8.58
C SER A 680 7.80 13.18 7.39
N VAL A 681 6.54 13.64 7.33
CA VAL A 681 6.10 14.67 6.36
C VAL A 681 6.89 15.95 6.55
N ILE A 682 6.95 16.46 7.79
CA ILE A 682 7.63 17.71 8.16
C ILE A 682 9.15 17.61 7.88
N ALA A 683 9.77 16.49 8.22
CA ALA A 683 11.18 16.21 7.93
C ALA A 683 11.47 16.22 6.42
N THR A 684 10.60 15.60 5.62
CA THR A 684 10.74 15.55 4.16
C THR A 684 10.49 16.91 3.53
N ALA A 685 9.52 17.68 4.03
CA ALA A 685 9.23 19.05 3.58
C ALA A 685 10.41 20.00 3.83
N ASN A 686 11.00 19.93 5.04
CA ASN A 686 12.15 20.74 5.41
C ASN A 686 13.42 20.40 4.62
N ARG A 687 13.55 19.16 4.10
CA ARG A 687 14.61 18.74 3.18
C ARG A 687 14.34 19.11 1.72
N ALA A 688 13.09 18.98 1.26
CA ALA A 688 12.68 19.33 -0.10
C ALA A 688 12.53 20.85 -0.33
N SER A 689 12.70 21.65 0.73
CA SER A 689 12.44 23.10 0.77
C SER A 689 11.01 23.44 0.34
N VAL A 690 10.04 22.77 0.98
CA VAL A 690 8.60 22.91 0.74
C VAL A 690 7.94 23.52 1.97
N SER A 691 7.34 24.71 1.84
CA SER A 691 6.53 25.31 2.92
C SER A 691 5.06 24.87 2.81
N ILE A 692 4.47 24.43 3.91
CA ILE A 692 3.05 24.03 3.95
C ILE A 692 2.25 25.21 4.50
N TYR A 693 1.28 25.69 3.74
CA TYR A 693 0.30 26.69 4.16
C TYR A 693 -1.02 25.97 4.39
N ALA A 694 -1.40 25.82 5.65
CA ALA A 694 -2.66 25.16 6.01
C ALA A 694 -3.81 26.16 5.94
N VAL A 695 -4.97 25.72 5.47
CA VAL A 695 -6.20 26.53 5.38
C VAL A 695 -7.33 25.73 6.02
N ASP A 696 -7.84 26.24 7.15
CA ASP A 696 -9.02 25.68 7.81
C ASP A 696 -10.26 25.95 6.95
N ALA A 697 -10.65 24.92 6.20
CA ALA A 697 -11.71 25.00 5.22
C ALA A 697 -13.11 25.18 5.85
N ALA A 698 -13.26 24.97 7.17
CA ALA A 698 -14.53 25.22 7.86
C ALA A 698 -14.83 26.72 8.06
N GLY A 699 -13.85 27.61 7.87
CA GLY A 699 -14.03 29.06 7.94
C GLY A 699 -14.26 29.60 9.36
N LEU A 700 -15.20 30.54 9.50
CA LEU A 700 -15.47 31.24 10.75
C LEU A 700 -16.47 30.48 11.63
N ARG A 701 -15.99 29.79 12.67
CA ARG A 701 -16.83 29.10 13.67
C ARG A 701 -17.39 30.08 14.70
N VAL A 702 -18.69 29.97 15.03
CA VAL A 702 -19.39 30.85 15.99
C VAL A 702 -19.03 30.53 17.44
N GLU A 703 -18.84 29.24 17.77
CA GLU A 703 -18.12 28.85 18.99
C GLU A 703 -16.67 28.50 18.64
N SER A 704 -15.72 29.05 19.40
CA SER A 704 -14.31 28.70 19.25
C SER A 704 -14.06 27.24 19.63
N ALA A 705 -13.10 26.56 18.98
CA ALA A 705 -12.69 25.20 19.36
C ALA A 705 -12.23 25.09 20.82
N ARG A 706 -11.80 26.19 21.46
CA ARG A 706 -11.49 26.28 22.90
C ARG A 706 -12.73 26.14 23.79
N ALA A 707 -13.90 26.58 23.33
CA ALA A 707 -15.17 26.41 24.02
C ALA A 707 -15.68 24.97 23.87
N GLU A 708 -15.60 24.38 22.68
CA GLU A 708 -15.91 22.96 22.44
C GLU A 708 -14.99 22.05 23.26
N THR A 709 -13.67 22.26 23.21
CA THR A 709 -12.68 21.52 24.01
C THR A 709 -12.97 21.67 25.51
N ARG A 710 -13.45 22.84 25.98
CA ARG A 710 -13.86 23.03 27.37
C ARG A 710 -15.15 22.28 27.71
N LYS A 711 -16.13 22.20 26.80
CA LYS A 711 -17.34 21.36 26.98
C LYS A 711 -16.99 19.88 27.05
N GLU A 712 -16.14 19.40 26.14
CA GLU A 712 -15.61 18.03 26.07
C GLU A 712 -14.86 17.66 27.37
N ILE A 713 -13.93 18.51 27.82
CA ILE A 713 -13.22 18.35 29.10
C ILE A 713 -14.20 18.36 30.28
N ASN A 714 -15.18 19.27 30.30
CA ASN A 714 -16.14 19.35 31.41
C ASN A 714 -17.00 18.08 31.49
N ALA A 715 -17.57 17.61 30.38
CA ALA A 715 -18.37 16.38 30.33
C ALA A 715 -17.55 15.14 30.75
N ARG A 716 -16.31 15.02 30.25
CA ARG A 716 -15.37 13.97 30.70
C ARG A 716 -14.99 14.11 32.18
N SER A 717 -14.92 15.33 32.72
CA SER A 717 -14.61 15.57 34.13
C SER A 717 -15.79 15.27 35.08
N GLN A 718 -17.03 15.42 34.63
CA GLN A 718 -18.22 15.00 35.38
C GLN A 718 -18.24 13.47 35.51
N LEU A 719 -18.02 12.75 34.40
CA LEU A 719 -17.85 11.29 34.40
C LEU A 719 -16.64 10.83 35.25
N ARG A 720 -15.56 11.63 35.32
CA ARG A 720 -14.42 11.38 36.21
C ARG A 720 -14.81 11.40 37.68
N MET A 721 -15.72 12.30 38.10
CA MET A 721 -16.21 12.34 39.49
C MET A 721 -17.08 11.13 39.85
N GLU A 722 -17.81 10.56 38.89
CA GLU A 722 -18.64 9.37 39.14
C GLU A 722 -17.80 8.10 39.30
N THR A 723 -16.71 7.98 38.54
CA THR A 723 -15.81 6.81 38.57
C THR A 723 -14.96 6.75 39.85
N LEU A 724 -14.92 7.83 40.64
CA LEU A 724 -14.16 7.93 41.90
C LEU A 724 -14.95 7.51 43.15
N ASN A 725 -16.25 7.17 43.02
CA ASN A 725 -17.13 6.78 44.13
C ASN A 725 -17.37 5.25 44.24
N ASP A 726 -16.48 4.42 43.68
CA ASP A 726 -16.49 2.95 43.84
C ASP A 726 -15.16 2.50 44.49
N ASP A 727 -15.22 2.03 45.74
CA ASP A 727 -14.09 1.72 46.64
C ASP A 727 -13.23 0.50 46.20
N ARG A 728 -13.15 0.21 44.90
CA ARG A 728 -12.62 -1.06 44.36
C ARG A 728 -11.62 -0.95 43.20
N LEU A 729 -11.21 0.26 42.82
CA LEU A 729 -10.28 0.48 41.71
C LEU A 729 -8.99 1.20 42.12
N ASP A 730 -8.06 0.42 42.67
CA ASP A 730 -6.66 0.83 42.88
C ASP A 730 -5.94 0.96 41.52
N GLY A 731 -5.99 2.16 40.94
CA GLY A 731 -5.52 2.47 39.59
C GLY A 731 -4.64 3.72 39.56
N PRO A 732 -3.41 3.66 38.98
CA PRO A 732 -2.47 4.78 39.07
C PRO A 732 -2.88 5.97 38.19
N MET A 733 -2.89 7.16 38.80
CA MET A 733 -3.28 8.47 38.22
C MET A 733 -2.64 8.85 36.88
N THR A 734 -1.58 8.17 36.41
CA THR A 734 -0.93 8.53 35.14
C THR A 734 -1.75 8.19 33.89
N LYS A 735 -2.75 7.29 33.97
CA LYS A 735 -3.71 7.13 32.86
C LYS A 735 -4.48 8.43 32.59
N ASP A 736 -4.70 9.25 33.61
CA ASP A 736 -5.45 10.50 33.48
C ASP A 736 -4.57 11.68 33.05
N LEU A 737 -3.23 11.51 33.06
CA LEU A 737 -2.30 12.39 32.36
C LEU A 737 -2.18 11.99 30.89
N GLU A 738 -2.02 10.68 30.58
CA GLU A 738 -2.05 10.13 29.21
C GLU A 738 -3.31 10.64 28.45
N ARG A 739 -4.50 10.50 29.05
CA ARG A 739 -5.79 10.98 28.51
C ARG A 739 -5.87 12.49 28.26
N ASN A 740 -5.20 13.32 29.07
CA ASN A 740 -5.23 14.77 28.92
C ASN A 740 -4.30 15.25 27.79
N GLU A 741 -3.14 14.58 27.59
CA GLU A 741 -2.32 14.82 26.40
C GLU A 741 -3.06 14.42 25.12
N ASP A 742 -3.80 13.30 25.14
CA ASP A 742 -4.55 12.86 23.97
C ASP A 742 -5.68 13.83 23.61
N ILE A 743 -6.38 14.43 24.57
CA ILE A 743 -7.35 15.52 24.31
C ILE A 743 -6.69 16.72 23.61
N LEU A 744 -5.42 17.05 23.94
CA LEU A 744 -4.68 18.12 23.28
C LEU A 744 -4.21 17.73 21.86
N ARG A 745 -3.77 16.48 21.66
CA ARG A 745 -3.42 15.90 20.34
C ARG A 745 -4.63 15.75 19.40
N LEU A 746 -5.83 15.60 19.98
CA LEU A 746 -7.09 15.48 19.25
C LEU A 746 -7.68 16.82 18.77
N ASN A 747 -7.09 17.97 19.14
CA ASN A 747 -7.48 19.25 18.55
C ASN A 747 -7.05 19.30 17.07
N PRO A 748 -7.99 19.34 16.09
CA PRO A 748 -7.65 19.28 14.66
C PRO A 748 -6.87 20.50 14.15
N GLU A 749 -6.98 21.65 14.83
CA GLU A 749 -6.17 22.85 14.53
C GLU A 749 -4.68 22.62 14.87
N SER A 750 -4.37 21.76 15.85
CA SER A 750 -3.00 21.57 16.34
C SER A 750 -2.09 20.95 15.27
N GLY A 751 -2.58 19.95 14.54
CA GLY A 751 -1.83 19.30 13.46
C GLY A 751 -1.62 20.23 12.26
N MET A 752 -2.66 20.93 11.82
CA MET A 752 -2.55 21.93 10.74
C MET A 752 -1.55 23.04 11.08
N ASN A 753 -1.62 23.57 12.31
CA ASN A 753 -0.67 24.56 12.79
C ASN A 753 0.76 23.99 12.89
N GLN A 754 0.92 22.74 13.30
CA GLN A 754 2.24 22.09 13.38
C GLN A 754 2.87 21.92 11.99
N LEU A 755 2.14 21.45 10.98
CA LEU A 755 2.65 21.37 9.60
C LEU A 755 3.15 22.73 9.13
N ALA A 756 2.33 23.76 9.32
CA ALA A 756 2.62 25.08 8.79
C ALA A 756 3.81 25.75 9.51
N ASP A 757 3.78 25.82 10.84
CA ASP A 757 4.83 26.47 11.62
C ASP A 757 6.17 25.72 11.53
N GLN A 758 6.17 24.38 11.48
CA GLN A 758 7.42 23.61 11.40
C GLN A 758 8.08 23.63 10.01
N THR A 759 7.32 23.95 8.95
CA THR A 759 7.80 24.08 7.55
C THR A 759 7.94 25.52 7.06
N GLY A 760 7.71 26.51 7.93
CA GLY A 760 7.88 27.94 7.64
C GLY A 760 6.68 28.62 6.96
N GLY A 761 5.56 27.93 6.76
CA GLY A 761 4.31 28.53 6.29
C GLY A 761 3.50 29.17 7.43
N PHE A 762 2.17 29.21 7.27
CA PHE A 762 1.23 29.63 8.32
C PHE A 762 -0.16 28.99 8.15
N LEU A 763 -0.95 28.97 9.23
CA LEU A 763 -2.34 28.52 9.24
C LEU A 763 -3.30 29.69 9.00
N VAL A 764 -4.08 29.61 7.92
CA VAL A 764 -5.23 30.47 7.64
C VAL A 764 -6.46 29.88 8.33
N ARG A 765 -7.06 30.62 9.28
CA ARG A 765 -8.29 30.23 10.01
C ARG A 765 -9.05 31.47 10.48
N ASP A 766 -10.26 31.29 11.01
CA ASP A 766 -11.10 32.35 11.61
C ASP A 766 -11.31 33.58 10.70
N THR A 767 -11.41 33.39 9.38
CA THR A 767 -11.44 34.49 8.38
C THR A 767 -12.37 34.22 7.21
N ASN A 768 -13.07 35.28 6.77
CA ASN A 768 -13.83 35.30 5.51
C ASN A 768 -13.04 36.01 4.37
N ASP A 769 -11.98 36.75 4.69
CA ASP A 769 -11.05 37.25 3.68
C ASP A 769 -10.07 36.14 3.29
N LEU A 770 -10.44 35.38 2.26
CA LEU A 770 -9.58 34.36 1.65
C LEU A 770 -8.64 34.98 0.63
N LYS A 771 -9.08 36.02 -0.08
CA LYS A 771 -8.30 36.65 -1.16
C LYS A 771 -7.06 37.36 -0.63
N GLY A 772 -7.18 38.15 0.43
CA GLY A 772 -6.04 38.76 1.12
C GLY A 772 -5.10 37.74 1.73
N ARG A 773 -5.60 36.55 2.11
CA ARG A 773 -4.77 35.44 2.61
C ARG A 773 -4.02 34.70 1.52
N MET A 774 -4.63 34.46 0.36
CA MET A 774 -3.92 33.89 -0.80
C MET A 774 -2.85 34.88 -1.30
N ALA A 775 -3.16 36.18 -1.37
CA ALA A 775 -2.18 37.23 -1.66
C ALA A 775 -1.06 37.32 -0.60
N GLN A 776 -1.33 37.00 0.68
CA GLN A 776 -0.31 36.90 1.73
C GLN A 776 0.61 35.68 1.54
N ILE A 777 0.11 34.58 0.95
CA ILE A 777 0.91 33.40 0.57
C ILE A 777 1.75 33.71 -0.68
N ASP A 778 1.20 34.44 -1.66
CA ASP A 778 1.96 34.90 -2.83
C ASP A 778 3.07 35.90 -2.46
N GLN A 779 2.78 36.89 -1.61
CA GLN A 779 3.81 37.81 -1.08
C GLN A 779 4.91 37.07 -0.31
N ASP A 780 4.60 35.92 0.27
CA ASP A 780 5.59 35.00 0.84
C ASP A 780 6.43 34.38 -0.29
N MET A 781 5.79 33.63 -1.19
CA MET A 781 6.46 32.88 -2.27
C MET A 781 7.34 33.76 -3.18
N SER A 782 6.86 34.96 -3.52
CA SER A 782 7.53 35.93 -4.37
C SER A 782 8.61 36.79 -3.65
N GLY A 783 8.81 36.62 -2.34
CA GLY A 783 9.71 37.45 -1.56
C GLY A 783 10.18 36.83 -0.24
N TYR A 784 11.44 36.43 -0.17
CA TYR A 784 12.06 35.79 1.00
C TYR A 784 13.58 36.03 1.04
N TYR A 785 14.20 35.82 2.20
CA TYR A 785 15.65 35.70 2.30
C TYR A 785 16.06 34.23 2.32
N LEU A 786 17.12 33.89 1.59
CA LEU A 786 17.89 32.69 1.87
C LEU A 786 18.99 33.07 2.86
N ILE A 787 18.95 32.49 4.08
CA ILE A 787 20.09 32.52 5.01
C ILE A 787 20.87 31.23 4.89
N SER A 788 22.18 31.30 5.11
CA SER A 788 23.04 30.11 5.20
C SER A 788 24.01 30.21 6.37
N TYR A 789 24.32 29.06 6.99
CA TYR A 789 25.29 28.95 8.08
C TYR A 789 25.97 27.58 8.08
N THR A 790 27.07 27.47 8.84
CA THR A 790 27.84 26.24 9.02
C THR A 790 27.69 25.76 10.46
N PRO A 791 27.02 24.62 10.72
CA PRO A 791 26.84 24.07 12.07
C PRO A 791 28.14 23.90 12.85
N LYS A 792 28.23 24.48 14.05
CA LYS A 792 29.40 24.36 14.95
C LYS A 792 29.63 22.95 15.51
N ARG A 793 28.73 22.00 15.25
CA ARG A 793 28.93 20.56 15.48
C ARG A 793 28.53 19.81 14.22
N HIS A 794 29.51 19.37 13.44
CA HIS A 794 29.27 18.61 12.22
C HIS A 794 29.23 17.11 12.49
N GLU A 795 28.05 16.61 12.89
CA GLU A 795 27.78 15.17 12.92
C GLU A 795 26.51 14.92 12.09
N ASN A 796 26.62 14.11 11.03
CA ASN A 796 25.45 13.54 10.36
C ASN A 796 24.92 12.39 11.23
N ASP A 797 24.38 12.72 12.40
CA ASP A 797 24.01 11.78 13.47
C ASP A 797 22.56 11.26 13.39
N GLY A 798 21.77 11.79 12.45
CA GLY A 798 20.39 11.39 12.22
C GLY A 798 19.41 11.81 13.30
N ARG A 799 19.81 12.73 14.20
CA ARG A 799 18.92 13.41 15.13
C ARG A 799 18.27 14.63 14.45
N PHE A 800 17.19 15.11 15.06
CA PHE A 800 16.57 16.38 14.70
C PHE A 800 17.28 17.52 15.43
N HIS A 801 17.86 18.44 14.67
CA HIS A 801 18.39 19.70 15.18
C HIS A 801 17.33 20.79 15.04
N SER A 802 17.06 21.47 16.15
CA SER A 802 16.16 22.61 16.21
C SER A 802 16.84 23.87 15.68
N ILE A 803 16.13 24.68 14.89
CA ILE A 803 16.58 25.98 14.38
C ILE A 803 15.68 27.07 14.93
N GLU A 804 16.28 28.09 15.54
CA GLU A 804 15.62 29.32 15.94
C GLU A 804 16.30 30.52 15.25
N VAL A 805 15.52 31.32 14.51
CA VAL A 805 15.99 32.59 13.92
C VAL A 805 15.40 33.74 14.71
N ARG A 806 16.28 34.62 15.21
CA ARG A 806 15.92 35.84 15.95
C ARG A 806 16.30 37.07 15.14
N LEU A 807 15.57 38.16 15.36
CA LEU A 807 15.89 39.48 14.79
C LEU A 807 16.13 40.49 15.91
N LYS A 808 17.12 41.35 15.74
CA LYS A 808 17.38 42.47 16.65
C LYS A 808 16.35 43.60 16.50
N ARG A 809 15.74 43.73 15.31
CA ARG A 809 14.66 44.68 15.04
C ARG A 809 13.37 44.25 15.74
N SER A 810 12.96 44.99 16.76
CA SER A 810 11.78 44.69 17.57
C SER A 810 10.46 44.81 16.79
N GLY A 811 9.54 43.86 17.01
CA GLY A 811 8.17 43.96 16.51
C GLY A 811 7.94 43.50 15.06
N LEU A 812 8.93 42.81 14.48
CA LEU A 812 8.78 42.05 13.23
C LEU A 812 8.32 40.61 13.51
N ILE A 813 7.72 39.98 12.50
CA ILE A 813 7.27 38.59 12.52
C ILE A 813 8.26 37.76 11.69
N VAL A 814 8.77 36.66 12.26
CA VAL A 814 9.71 35.73 11.63
C VAL A 814 8.99 34.45 11.24
N GLN A 815 9.16 34.02 9.98
CA GLN A 815 8.74 32.72 9.48
C GLN A 815 9.94 32.02 8.85
N ALA A 816 10.26 30.84 9.37
CA ALA A 816 11.36 29.97 8.94
C ALA A 816 11.09 28.55 9.47
N ARG A 817 11.66 27.52 8.83
CA ARG A 817 11.53 26.12 9.29
C ARG A 817 12.18 25.95 10.67
N LYS A 818 11.57 25.15 11.56
CA LYS A 818 12.01 25.02 12.97
C LYS A 818 13.13 24.00 13.21
N GLY A 819 13.64 23.35 12.17
CA GLY A 819 14.69 22.34 12.31
C GLY A 819 14.80 21.39 11.13
N TYR A 820 15.74 20.47 11.23
CA TYR A 820 16.10 19.50 10.19
C TYR A 820 16.69 18.23 10.81
N PHE A 821 16.72 17.13 10.06
CA PHE A 821 17.48 15.94 10.44
C PHE A 821 18.88 16.00 9.80
N ALA A 822 19.94 15.91 10.61
CA ALA A 822 21.32 15.90 10.12
C ALA A 822 21.67 14.52 9.54
N ILE A 823 21.36 14.33 8.26
CA ILE A 823 21.84 13.21 7.45
C ILE A 823 22.22 13.71 6.06
N ASP A 824 23.15 13.02 5.42
CA ASP A 824 23.48 13.25 4.01
C ASP A 824 22.23 12.98 3.12
N PRO A 825 21.74 13.99 2.38
CA PRO A 825 20.53 13.87 1.57
C PRO A 825 20.70 13.00 0.31
N SER A 826 21.93 12.60 -0.04
CA SER A 826 22.18 11.63 -1.12
C SER A 826 21.84 10.18 -0.71
N LEU A 827 21.81 9.89 0.60
CA LEU A 827 21.69 8.52 1.10
C LEU A 827 20.25 7.99 1.11
N ALA A 828 19.24 8.85 1.23
CA ALA A 828 17.84 8.47 1.07
C ALA A 828 16.89 9.69 0.93
N SER A 829 15.85 9.52 0.11
CA SER A 829 14.60 10.31 0.15
C SER A 829 13.43 9.45 -0.35
N PRO A 830 12.21 9.55 0.24
CA PRO A 830 11.94 10.22 1.51
C PRO A 830 12.63 9.49 2.67
N VAL A 831 12.78 10.14 3.83
CA VAL A 831 13.29 9.50 5.05
C VAL A 831 12.27 9.67 6.16
N LEU A 832 11.85 8.54 6.70
CA LEU A 832 10.96 8.44 7.84
C LEU A 832 11.76 8.69 9.12
N GLU A 833 11.13 9.28 10.14
CA GLU A 833 11.77 9.65 11.40
C GLU A 833 12.58 8.51 12.04
N TYR A 834 12.03 7.29 12.03
CA TYR A 834 12.68 6.10 12.61
C TYR A 834 13.86 5.56 11.80
N GLU A 835 14.01 5.98 10.54
CA GLU A 835 15.13 5.60 9.67
C GLU A 835 16.32 6.56 9.80
N ALA A 836 16.09 7.83 10.16
CA ALA A 836 17.12 8.87 10.09
C ALA A 836 18.42 8.51 10.85
N PRO A 837 18.39 7.97 12.08
CA PRO A 837 19.61 7.50 12.77
C PRO A 837 20.30 6.34 12.05
N ALA A 838 19.54 5.42 11.44
CA ALA A 838 20.13 4.31 10.69
C ALA A 838 20.75 4.76 9.35
N VAL A 839 20.16 5.76 8.68
CA VAL A 839 20.75 6.38 7.48
C VAL A 839 22.02 7.16 7.83
N ALA A 840 22.05 7.84 8.97
CA ALA A 840 23.26 8.46 9.53
C ALA A 840 24.39 7.45 9.76
N LEU A 841 24.11 6.31 10.42
CA LEU A 841 25.10 5.26 10.63
C LEU A 841 25.59 4.59 9.33
N ALA A 842 24.79 4.60 8.26
CA ALA A 842 25.23 4.19 6.92
C ALA A 842 26.08 5.25 6.18
N GLY A 843 26.01 6.52 6.60
CA GLY A 843 26.76 7.64 6.03
C GLY A 843 28.05 7.99 6.77
N GLY A 844 28.19 7.56 8.03
CA GLY A 844 29.37 7.83 8.86
C GLY A 844 30.63 7.10 8.38
N GLY A 845 31.79 7.76 8.48
CA GLY A 845 33.09 7.14 8.20
C GLY A 845 33.44 6.02 9.19
N SER A 846 32.98 6.13 10.43
CA SER A 846 32.99 5.05 11.42
C SER A 846 31.77 4.14 11.22
N ARG A 847 32.00 2.84 10.96
CA ARG A 847 30.94 1.82 10.90
C ARG A 847 30.82 1.10 12.26
N PRO A 848 29.75 1.34 13.07
CA PRO A 848 29.62 0.73 14.38
C PRO A 848 29.43 -0.78 14.34
N ARG A 849 29.83 -1.44 15.42
CA ARG A 849 29.69 -2.90 15.64
C ARG A 849 29.18 -3.22 17.05
N ASP A 850 28.51 -2.26 17.71
CA ASP A 850 27.94 -2.42 19.04
C ASP A 850 26.83 -3.48 19.09
N ILE A 851 26.12 -3.64 17.97
CA ILE A 851 25.08 -4.65 17.78
C ILE A 851 25.53 -5.60 16.66
N ALA A 852 25.54 -6.90 16.94
CA ALA A 852 25.84 -7.91 15.92
C ALA A 852 24.66 -8.02 14.94
N ILE A 853 24.97 -8.03 13.64
CA ILE A 853 24.00 -8.23 12.56
C ILE A 853 24.64 -9.10 11.47
N ARG A 854 23.95 -10.17 11.08
CA ARG A 854 24.31 -11.02 9.93
C ARG A 854 23.41 -10.62 8.77
N ALA A 855 23.93 -10.44 7.56
CA ALA A 855 23.12 -9.98 6.43
C ALA A 855 23.71 -10.39 5.07
N ALA A 856 22.84 -10.78 4.16
CA ALA A 856 23.19 -11.14 2.78
C ALA A 856 22.16 -10.57 1.78
N ALA A 857 22.62 -10.35 0.56
CA ALA A 857 21.78 -9.96 -0.58
C ALA A 857 22.00 -10.96 -1.72
N LEU A 858 20.92 -11.48 -2.30
CA LEU A 858 20.95 -12.60 -3.25
C LEU A 858 20.01 -12.32 -4.43
N SER A 859 20.51 -12.56 -5.65
CA SER A 859 19.79 -12.35 -6.91
C SER A 859 19.00 -13.58 -7.33
N PHE A 860 17.78 -13.36 -7.81
CA PHE A 860 16.81 -14.38 -8.21
C PHE A 860 16.15 -13.96 -9.53
N PRO A 861 16.89 -14.00 -10.65
CA PRO A 861 16.50 -13.36 -11.91
C PRO A 861 15.42 -14.18 -12.63
N GLU A 862 14.17 -13.93 -12.25
CA GLU A 862 12.99 -14.63 -12.72
C GLU A 862 12.48 -13.99 -14.03
N PRO A 863 11.93 -14.72 -15.02
CA PRO A 863 11.67 -14.14 -16.35
C PRO A 863 10.68 -12.97 -16.36
N ALA A 864 9.80 -12.89 -15.36
CA ALA A 864 8.87 -11.77 -15.17
C ALA A 864 9.42 -10.64 -14.27
N ARG A 865 10.55 -10.88 -13.60
CA ARG A 865 11.22 -10.00 -12.63
C ARG A 865 12.74 -10.24 -12.64
N PRO A 866 13.45 -9.91 -13.73
CA PRO A 866 14.87 -10.24 -13.88
C PRO A 866 15.76 -9.47 -12.90
N GLY A 867 15.29 -8.31 -12.42
CA GLY A 867 15.96 -7.47 -11.44
C GLY A 867 15.75 -7.88 -9.98
N ARG A 868 15.04 -8.99 -9.74
CA ARG A 868 14.63 -9.43 -8.40
C ARG A 868 15.82 -9.83 -7.54
N ALA A 869 15.98 -9.12 -6.43
CA ALA A 869 16.94 -9.46 -5.38
C ALA A 869 16.24 -9.49 -4.02
N ALA A 870 16.65 -10.44 -3.17
CA ALA A 870 16.22 -10.53 -1.78
C ALA A 870 17.35 -10.10 -0.84
N VAL A 871 17.05 -9.18 0.08
CA VAL A 871 17.93 -8.80 1.18
C VAL A 871 17.39 -9.45 2.46
N VAL A 872 18.24 -10.25 3.11
CA VAL A 872 17.91 -10.99 4.33
C VAL A 872 18.90 -10.59 5.42
N ALA A 873 18.40 -10.32 6.62
CA ALA A 873 19.25 -10.04 7.77
C ALA A 873 18.71 -10.65 9.07
N GLU A 874 19.61 -10.93 10.00
CA GLU A 874 19.34 -11.49 11.31
C GLU A 874 20.02 -10.63 12.38
N VAL A 875 19.21 -10.20 13.36
CA VAL A 875 19.66 -9.47 14.56
C VAL A 875 19.33 -10.32 15.78
N PRO A 876 20.32 -10.73 16.60
CA PRO A 876 20.04 -11.40 17.87
C PRO A 876 19.26 -10.46 18.79
N ALA A 877 18.08 -10.88 19.27
CA ALA A 877 17.28 -10.03 20.15
C ALA A 877 18.01 -9.70 21.48
N SER A 878 18.89 -10.58 21.94
CA SER A 878 19.79 -10.32 23.07
C SER A 878 20.75 -9.14 22.89
N ALA A 879 20.95 -8.66 21.65
CA ALA A 879 21.81 -7.53 21.32
C ALA A 879 21.06 -6.18 21.21
N VAL A 880 19.72 -6.16 21.35
CA VAL A 880 18.91 -4.93 21.43
C VAL A 880 18.32 -4.72 22.82
N THR A 881 18.04 -3.47 23.17
CA THR A 881 17.60 -3.06 24.50
C THR A 881 16.13 -3.39 24.71
N PHE A 882 15.84 -3.98 25.87
CA PHE A 882 14.50 -4.14 26.40
C PHE A 882 14.35 -3.25 27.63
N ALA A 883 13.57 -2.18 27.52
CA ALA A 883 13.12 -1.39 28.66
C ALA A 883 12.04 -2.15 29.43
N THR A 884 12.02 -2.05 30.75
CA THR A 884 11.12 -2.79 31.63
C THR A 884 10.29 -1.85 32.51
N ASP A 885 8.97 -1.93 32.44
CA ASP A 885 8.05 -1.24 33.37
C ASP A 885 7.59 -2.20 34.47
N GLU A 886 8.43 -2.33 35.50
CA GLU A 886 8.12 -3.08 36.71
C GLU A 886 7.06 -2.40 37.59
N LYS A 887 6.88 -1.07 37.44
CA LYS A 887 6.12 -0.25 38.40
C LYS A 887 4.65 -0.03 38.03
N LYS A 888 4.25 -0.18 36.76
CA LYS A 888 2.86 0.09 36.34
C LYS A 888 2.23 -0.94 35.40
N LYS A 889 2.99 -1.65 34.57
CA LYS A 889 2.41 -2.57 33.57
C LYS A 889 2.97 -4.00 33.60
N LYS A 890 4.07 -4.28 34.33
CA LYS A 890 4.81 -5.57 34.29
C LYS A 890 5.11 -6.03 32.85
N GLN A 891 5.52 -5.08 32.01
CA GLN A 891 5.76 -5.28 30.58
C GLN A 891 7.20 -4.91 30.22
N TYR A 892 7.72 -5.55 29.16
CA TYR A 892 8.89 -5.09 28.43
C TYR A 892 8.46 -4.30 27.18
N ALA A 893 9.34 -3.42 26.71
CA ALA A 893 9.28 -2.78 25.41
C ALA A 893 10.68 -2.71 24.77
N THR A 894 10.78 -2.91 23.46
CA THR A 894 11.98 -2.64 22.66
C THR A 894 11.58 -1.86 21.41
N ASP A 895 12.46 -0.96 20.96
CA ASP A 895 12.29 -0.17 19.75
C ASP A 895 13.63 -0.08 19.02
N PHE A 896 13.70 -0.67 17.82
CA PHE A 896 14.87 -0.62 16.95
C PHE A 896 14.45 -0.66 15.47
N THR A 897 15.32 -0.20 14.60
CA THR A 897 15.11 -0.17 13.14
C THR A 897 16.12 -1.07 12.46
N ILE A 898 15.69 -1.84 11.47
CA ILE A 898 16.56 -2.46 10.46
C ILE A 898 16.35 -1.71 9.13
N LEU A 899 17.46 -1.36 8.49
CA LEU A 899 17.54 -0.59 7.25
C LEU A 899 18.54 -1.28 6.31
N ALA A 900 18.22 -1.39 5.02
CA ALA A 900 19.17 -1.78 3.97
C ALA A 900 19.21 -0.71 2.88
N LEU A 901 20.41 -0.20 2.58
CA LEU A 901 20.68 0.70 1.46
C LEU A 901 21.41 -0.07 0.36
N VAL A 902 20.78 -0.20 -0.81
CA VAL A 902 21.38 -0.78 -2.01
C VAL A 902 22.03 0.33 -2.81
N ARG A 903 23.35 0.28 -2.96
CA ARG A 903 24.17 1.23 -3.71
C ARG A 903 24.68 0.64 -5.00
N ASP A 904 24.63 1.40 -6.09
CA ASP A 904 25.27 1.05 -7.36
C ASP A 904 26.81 1.17 -7.30
N ALA A 905 27.49 0.82 -8.40
CA ALA A 905 28.93 1.01 -8.56
C ALA A 905 29.40 2.48 -8.46
N ARG A 906 28.49 3.47 -8.58
CA ARG A 906 28.74 4.91 -8.37
C ARG A 906 28.43 5.36 -6.93
N ARG A 907 28.18 4.40 -6.02
CA ARG A 907 27.80 4.54 -4.61
C ARG A 907 26.44 5.24 -4.36
N GLN A 908 25.66 5.49 -5.41
CA GLN A 908 24.34 6.11 -5.34
C GLN A 908 23.33 5.09 -4.81
N VAL A 909 22.48 5.49 -3.86
CA VAL A 909 21.46 4.61 -3.28
C VAL A 909 20.29 4.48 -4.26
N VAL A 910 20.20 3.34 -4.95
CA VAL A 910 19.14 3.05 -5.94
C VAL A 910 17.89 2.45 -5.30
N ARG A 911 18.03 1.78 -4.14
CA ARG A 911 16.92 1.21 -3.39
C ARG A 911 17.21 1.30 -1.89
N LYS A 912 16.16 1.62 -1.13
CA LYS A 912 16.12 1.49 0.33
C LYS A 912 15.03 0.51 0.72
N LEU A 913 15.30 -0.33 1.71
CA LEU A 913 14.35 -1.23 2.36
C LEU A 913 14.45 -1.01 3.88
N SER A 914 13.35 -0.94 4.62
CA SER A 914 13.40 -0.66 6.07
C SER A 914 12.22 -1.23 6.84
N ARG A 915 12.40 -1.43 8.15
CA ARG A 915 11.34 -1.79 9.10
C ARG A 915 11.70 -1.36 10.52
N GLN A 916 10.78 -0.68 11.20
CA GLN A 916 10.84 -0.46 12.64
C GLN A 916 10.22 -1.67 13.37
N TYR A 917 10.85 -2.10 14.45
CA TYR A 917 10.45 -3.20 15.31
C TYR A 917 10.16 -2.68 16.72
N ARG A 918 8.90 -2.24 16.93
CA ARG A 918 8.37 -1.91 18.27
C ARG A 918 7.69 -3.14 18.87
N LEU A 919 8.40 -3.89 19.69
CA LEU A 919 7.88 -5.12 20.32
C LEU A 919 7.59 -4.86 21.81
N THR A 920 6.41 -5.28 22.28
CA THR A 920 6.01 -5.20 23.69
C THR A 920 5.42 -6.53 24.16
N GLY A 921 5.57 -6.86 25.43
CA GLY A 921 5.02 -8.09 26.01
C GLY A 921 5.14 -8.14 27.53
N PRO A 922 4.54 -9.14 28.20
CA PRO A 922 4.67 -9.31 29.65
C PRO A 922 6.12 -9.66 30.03
N LEU A 923 6.61 -9.16 31.18
CA LEU A 923 7.98 -9.43 31.65
C LEU A 923 8.31 -10.92 31.78
N SER A 924 7.31 -11.77 32.05
CA SER A 924 7.45 -13.23 32.08
C SER A 924 7.84 -13.86 30.74
N GLY A 925 7.70 -13.13 29.63
CA GLY A 925 8.15 -13.54 28.29
C GLY A 925 9.50 -12.96 27.85
N LEU A 926 10.12 -12.08 28.66
CA LEU A 926 11.30 -11.30 28.26
C LEU A 926 12.48 -12.19 27.83
N GLU A 927 12.81 -13.23 28.58
CA GLU A 927 13.94 -14.11 28.26
C GLU A 927 13.69 -14.96 27.01
N ALA A 928 12.44 -15.37 26.76
CA ALA A 928 12.07 -16.05 25.51
C ALA A 928 12.14 -15.11 24.29
N ALA A 929 11.80 -13.83 24.48
CA ALA A 929 11.96 -12.81 23.45
C ALA A 929 13.44 -12.55 23.14
N ARG A 930 14.30 -12.44 24.15
CA ARG A 930 15.76 -12.25 24.00
C ARG A 930 16.46 -13.42 23.30
N GLN A 931 15.97 -14.65 23.47
CA GLN A 931 16.50 -15.85 22.83
C GLN A 931 16.07 -16.01 21.37
N SER A 932 15.05 -15.27 20.91
CA SER A 932 14.50 -15.40 19.56
C SER A 932 15.13 -14.35 18.62
N PRO A 933 15.98 -14.71 17.64
CA PRO A 933 16.55 -13.74 16.72
C PRO A 933 15.47 -13.10 15.86
N VAL A 934 15.62 -11.81 15.56
CA VAL A 934 14.69 -11.06 14.70
C VAL A 934 15.20 -11.08 13.28
N LEU A 935 14.35 -11.60 12.39
CA LEU A 935 14.62 -11.68 10.95
C LEU A 935 14.03 -10.48 10.21
N PHE A 936 14.80 -9.98 9.25
CA PHE A 936 14.42 -9.01 8.25
C PHE A 936 14.45 -9.66 6.87
N TYR A 937 13.41 -9.40 6.09
CA TYR A 937 13.29 -9.80 4.69
C TYR A 937 12.72 -8.63 3.91
N GLY A 938 13.39 -8.24 2.84
CA GLY A 938 12.88 -7.27 1.87
C GLY A 938 13.32 -7.63 0.46
N GLU A 939 12.46 -7.38 -0.52
CA GLU A 939 12.79 -7.53 -1.93
C GLU A 939 13.05 -6.18 -2.60
N ALA A 940 13.98 -6.18 -3.53
CA ALA A 940 14.21 -5.12 -4.48
C ALA A 940 13.97 -5.62 -5.91
N GLU A 941 13.47 -4.75 -6.77
CA GLU A 941 13.73 -4.82 -8.20
C GLU A 941 14.84 -3.82 -8.51
N LEU A 942 15.86 -4.25 -9.26
CA LEU A 942 17.09 -3.52 -9.57
C LEU A 942 17.45 -3.70 -11.04
N GLU A 943 18.09 -2.71 -11.65
CA GLU A 943 18.68 -2.87 -12.99
C GLU A 943 19.89 -3.83 -12.96
N PRO A 944 20.32 -4.41 -14.10
CA PRO A 944 21.56 -5.18 -14.18
C PRO A 944 22.78 -4.40 -13.68
N GLY A 945 23.68 -5.06 -12.95
CA GLY A 945 24.92 -4.48 -12.46
C GLY A 945 25.43 -4.99 -11.12
N GLU A 946 26.51 -4.35 -10.66
CA GLU A 946 27.18 -4.62 -9.37
C GLU A 946 26.69 -3.65 -8.29
N TYR A 947 26.26 -4.21 -7.16
CA TYR A 947 25.70 -3.48 -6.03
C TYR A 947 26.40 -3.80 -4.70
N THR A 948 26.47 -2.78 -3.84
CA THR A 948 26.83 -2.92 -2.42
C THR A 948 25.59 -2.70 -1.57
N VAL A 949 25.25 -3.66 -0.70
CA VAL A 949 24.11 -3.55 0.21
C VAL A 949 24.63 -3.34 1.63
N GLU A 950 24.44 -2.13 2.16
CA GLU A 950 24.75 -1.78 3.54
C GLU A 950 23.50 -2.01 4.39
N THR A 951 23.56 -2.97 5.31
CA THR A 951 22.46 -3.28 6.22
C THR A 951 22.81 -2.81 7.63
N VAL A 952 21.97 -1.91 8.15
CA VAL A 952 22.13 -1.26 9.46
C VAL A 952 21.03 -1.72 10.41
N VAL A 953 21.41 -2.04 11.65
CA VAL A 953 20.51 -2.06 12.80
C VAL A 953 20.80 -0.86 13.70
N TYR A 954 19.76 -0.21 14.22
CA TYR A 954 19.86 0.88 15.18
C TYR A 954 18.84 0.71 16.31
N ASP A 955 19.32 0.66 17.55
CA ASP A 955 18.52 0.59 18.79
C ASP A 955 18.16 2.00 19.26
N ALA A 956 16.87 2.33 19.28
CA ALA A 956 16.41 3.68 19.61
C ALA A 956 16.45 4.00 21.11
N LEU A 957 16.54 2.99 21.98
CA LEU A 957 16.54 3.13 23.43
C LEU A 957 17.94 3.39 23.99
N ASN A 958 18.97 2.71 23.47
CA ASN A 958 20.37 2.91 23.89
C ASN A 958 21.24 3.71 22.88
N ARG A 959 20.73 3.97 21.67
CA ARG A 959 21.41 4.67 20.56
C ARG A 959 22.65 3.97 19.98
N LYS A 960 22.76 2.65 20.14
CA LYS A 960 23.79 1.80 19.51
C LYS A 960 23.33 1.29 18.15
N GLY A 961 24.28 0.84 17.36
CA GLY A 961 24.00 0.23 16.06
C GLY A 961 25.04 -0.78 15.60
N GLY A 962 24.73 -1.42 14.48
CA GLY A 962 25.60 -2.37 13.81
C GLY A 962 25.44 -2.25 12.30
N VAL A 963 26.55 -2.27 11.56
CA VAL A 963 26.56 -2.20 10.09
C VAL A 963 27.21 -3.45 9.50
N SER A 964 26.42 -4.21 8.73
CA SER A 964 26.91 -5.24 7.83
C SER A 964 26.98 -4.70 6.39
N THR A 965 27.82 -5.29 5.55
CA THR A 965 27.94 -4.94 4.13
C THR A 965 28.07 -6.22 3.30
N SER A 966 27.14 -6.46 2.38
CA SER A 966 27.20 -7.56 1.43
C SER A 966 27.31 -7.03 -0.01
N ARG A 967 27.76 -7.86 -0.94
CA ARG A 967 27.75 -7.57 -2.39
C ARG A 967 26.59 -8.29 -3.06
N LEU A 968 26.12 -7.74 -4.18
CA LEU A 968 25.05 -8.30 -4.99
C LEU A 968 25.32 -8.04 -6.48
N GLU A 969 25.46 -9.11 -7.25
CA GLU A 969 25.49 -9.06 -8.72
C GLU A 969 24.07 -9.32 -9.24
N VAL A 970 23.54 -8.43 -10.08
CA VAL A 970 22.31 -8.63 -10.85
C VAL A 970 22.69 -8.83 -12.32
N PRO A 971 22.39 -9.99 -12.95
CA PRO A 971 22.78 -10.24 -14.33
C PRO A 971 22.00 -9.38 -15.33
N GLU A 972 22.55 -9.24 -16.55
CA GLU A 972 21.75 -8.80 -17.69
C GLU A 972 20.72 -9.87 -18.08
N PRO A 973 19.46 -9.51 -18.38
CA PRO A 973 18.43 -10.48 -18.72
C PRO A 973 18.59 -11.03 -20.14
N ASP A 974 18.99 -12.30 -20.25
CA ASP A 974 18.84 -13.07 -21.47
C ASP A 974 17.44 -13.72 -21.51
N ALA A 975 16.63 -13.36 -22.51
CA ALA A 975 15.27 -13.90 -22.70
C ALA A 975 15.23 -15.22 -23.48
N ALA A 976 16.36 -15.65 -24.07
CA ALA A 976 16.50 -16.88 -24.85
C ALA A 976 17.29 -17.97 -24.10
N ALA A 977 18.14 -17.60 -23.14
CA ALA A 977 18.92 -18.54 -22.32
C ALA A 977 18.32 -18.75 -20.91
N PRO A 978 18.61 -19.90 -20.27
CA PRO A 978 18.26 -20.11 -18.87
C PRO A 978 19.19 -19.33 -17.94
N GLN A 979 18.61 -18.65 -16.95
CA GLN A 979 19.32 -17.80 -15.99
C GLN A 979 19.53 -18.51 -14.65
N LEU A 980 20.52 -18.07 -13.86
CA LEU A 980 20.95 -18.73 -12.60
C LEU A 980 20.97 -17.74 -11.43
N SER A 981 20.27 -18.09 -10.34
CA SER A 981 20.28 -17.32 -9.09
C SER A 981 21.68 -17.24 -8.46
N SER A 982 21.84 -16.37 -7.47
CA SER A 982 22.93 -16.53 -6.50
C SER A 982 22.91 -17.94 -5.88
N VAL A 983 24.10 -18.50 -5.63
CA VAL A 983 24.29 -19.79 -4.96
C VAL A 983 24.57 -19.50 -3.48
N SER A 984 23.84 -20.13 -2.57
CA SER A 984 23.96 -19.86 -1.14
C SER A 984 24.11 -21.14 -0.33
N MET A 985 24.89 -21.09 0.76
CA MET A 985 24.84 -22.11 1.81
C MET A 985 23.52 -21.94 2.57
N PHE A 986 22.92 -23.02 3.10
CA PHE A 986 21.77 -22.89 4.01
C PHE A 986 22.10 -23.46 5.39
N GLU A 987 21.71 -22.74 6.44
CA GLU A 987 21.96 -23.12 7.84
C GLU A 987 20.80 -23.94 8.42
N ARG A 988 19.58 -23.66 7.96
CA ARG A 988 18.35 -24.29 8.44
C ARG A 988 17.38 -24.48 7.27
N ALA A 989 16.70 -25.62 7.22
CA ALA A 989 15.49 -25.79 6.43
C ALA A 989 14.30 -25.93 7.39
N GLU A 990 13.20 -25.24 7.12
CA GLU A 990 11.96 -25.34 7.86
C GLU A 990 10.90 -26.02 7.00
N GLN A 991 10.27 -27.05 7.56
CA GLN A 991 9.15 -27.73 6.94
C GLN A 991 7.93 -26.82 7.03
N LEU A 992 7.76 -25.95 6.03
CA LEU A 992 6.63 -25.05 5.93
C LEU A 992 5.33 -25.84 6.08
N SER A 993 4.38 -25.28 6.83
CA SER A 993 3.06 -25.89 6.90
C SER A 993 2.41 -25.88 5.52
N PRO A 994 1.40 -26.72 5.28
CA PRO A 994 0.34 -26.43 4.33
C PRO A 994 -0.40 -25.13 4.76
N SER A 995 0.28 -23.99 4.67
CA SER A 995 -0.19 -22.60 4.61
C SER A 995 0.90 -21.71 3.99
N GLU A 996 2.19 -21.91 4.33
CA GLU A 996 3.30 -21.12 3.74
C GLU A 996 3.90 -21.66 2.43
N GLN A 997 3.76 -22.96 2.08
CA GLN A 997 4.44 -23.55 0.89
C GLN A 997 3.94 -23.01 -0.47
N LYS A 998 3.13 -21.96 -0.49
CA LYS A 998 2.50 -21.41 -1.68
C LYS A 998 2.52 -19.87 -1.76
N GLY A 999 3.31 -19.16 -0.96
CA GLY A 999 3.75 -17.81 -1.38
C GLY A 999 4.69 -17.88 -2.59
N ASP A 1000 5.29 -16.79 -3.01
CA ASP A 1000 6.37 -16.82 -4.00
C ASP A 1000 7.72 -16.40 -3.40
N ASN A 1001 8.13 -17.10 -2.34
CA ASN A 1001 9.42 -16.84 -1.68
C ASN A 1001 10.53 -17.60 -2.43
N PRO A 1002 11.58 -16.93 -2.92
CA PRO A 1002 12.63 -17.54 -3.75
C PRO A 1002 13.50 -18.54 -2.98
N PHE A 1003 13.49 -18.50 -1.65
CA PHE A 1003 14.20 -19.46 -0.78
C PHE A 1003 13.40 -20.72 -0.47
N ARG A 1004 12.16 -20.88 -0.96
CA ARG A 1004 11.42 -22.13 -0.80
C ARG A 1004 11.82 -23.09 -1.92
N ASN A 1005 12.14 -24.34 -1.59
CA ASN A 1005 12.12 -25.46 -2.53
C ASN A 1005 10.99 -26.43 -2.15
N GLY A 1006 10.02 -26.61 -3.04
CA GLY A 1006 8.86 -27.48 -2.82
C GLY A 1006 8.12 -27.16 -1.52
N ALA A 1007 8.23 -28.04 -0.53
CA ALA A 1007 7.56 -27.92 0.76
C ALA A 1007 8.41 -27.31 1.90
N GLN A 1008 9.64 -26.86 1.63
CA GLN A 1008 10.61 -26.41 2.65
C GLN A 1008 11.13 -25.00 2.37
N LEU A 1009 11.21 -24.16 3.40
CA LEU A 1009 11.86 -22.85 3.35
C LEU A 1009 13.31 -22.97 3.82
N PHE A 1010 14.25 -22.53 3.00
CA PHE A 1010 15.67 -22.57 3.32
C PHE A 1010 16.09 -21.20 3.87
N TYR A 1011 16.74 -21.20 5.03
CA TYR A 1011 17.35 -20.00 5.59
C TYR A 1011 18.79 -19.95 5.09
N PRO A 1012 19.15 -19.01 4.20
CA PRO A 1012 20.51 -18.88 3.71
C PRO A 1012 21.46 -18.53 4.86
N SER A 1013 22.72 -18.91 4.74
CA SER A 1013 23.75 -18.38 5.62
C SER A 1013 23.95 -16.89 5.33
N LEU A 1014 24.08 -16.11 6.39
CA LEU A 1014 24.16 -14.65 6.33
C LEU A 1014 25.57 -14.12 6.64
N ASP A 1015 26.55 -15.03 6.66
CA ASP A 1015 27.97 -14.77 6.85
C ASP A 1015 28.65 -14.49 5.49
N GLU A 1016 29.61 -13.56 5.43
CA GLU A 1016 30.38 -13.29 4.20
C GLU A 1016 31.28 -14.48 3.78
N LEU A 1017 31.69 -15.30 4.76
CA LEU A 1017 32.44 -16.54 4.54
C LEU A 1017 31.86 -17.66 5.44
N PRO A 1018 30.77 -18.32 5.02
CA PRO A 1018 30.13 -19.40 5.77
C PRO A 1018 31.12 -20.52 6.10
N ARG A 1019 31.01 -21.09 7.31
CA ARG A 1019 31.92 -22.12 7.81
C ARG A 1019 31.26 -23.50 7.92
N VAL A 1020 32.01 -24.53 7.54
CA VAL A 1020 31.59 -25.94 7.64
C VAL A 1020 32.66 -26.77 8.35
N LYS A 1021 32.24 -27.86 8.99
CA LYS A 1021 33.13 -28.76 9.74
C LYS A 1021 34.02 -29.57 8.79
N VAL A 1022 35.25 -29.87 9.23
CA VAL A 1022 36.16 -30.80 8.55
C VAL A 1022 35.49 -32.18 8.47
N GLY A 1023 35.51 -32.81 7.29
CA GLY A 1023 34.77 -34.06 7.05
C GLY A 1023 33.24 -33.93 7.17
N GLY A 1024 32.71 -32.70 7.12
CA GLY A 1024 31.28 -32.43 7.08
C GLY A 1024 30.71 -32.47 5.66
N GLN A 1025 29.56 -31.82 5.49
CA GLN A 1025 28.99 -31.53 4.18
C GLN A 1025 28.74 -30.02 4.05
N LEU A 1026 28.84 -29.49 2.83
CA LEU A 1026 28.39 -28.14 2.50
C LEU A 1026 26.95 -28.21 1.95
N PRO A 1027 25.91 -27.84 2.73
CA PRO A 1027 24.54 -27.71 2.21
C PRO A 1027 24.42 -26.45 1.34
N PHE A 1028 23.94 -26.57 0.11
CA PHE A 1028 23.80 -25.43 -0.82
C PHE A 1028 22.48 -25.45 -1.60
N PHE A 1029 22.03 -24.25 -1.99
CA PHE A 1029 20.81 -24.02 -2.77
C PHE A 1029 21.06 -23.05 -3.93
N PHE A 1030 20.38 -23.30 -5.07
CA PHE A 1030 20.23 -22.36 -6.18
C PHE A 1030 18.93 -22.64 -6.97
N THR A 1031 18.49 -21.68 -7.78
CA THR A 1031 17.39 -21.84 -8.76
C THR A 1031 17.88 -21.48 -10.16
N ILE A 1032 17.56 -22.33 -11.14
CA ILE A 1032 17.65 -22.02 -12.57
C ILE A 1032 16.26 -21.57 -13.03
N TYR A 1033 16.20 -20.51 -13.82
CA TYR A 1033 14.98 -20.01 -14.46
C TYR A 1033 15.06 -20.31 -15.96
N GLN A 1034 14.09 -21.03 -16.52
CA GLN A 1034 14.02 -21.28 -17.97
C GLN A 1034 13.34 -20.10 -18.70
N PRO A 1035 13.73 -19.83 -19.97
CA PRO A 1035 13.07 -18.82 -20.80
C PRO A 1035 11.61 -19.21 -21.11
N ALA A 1036 10.79 -18.23 -21.48
CA ALA A 1036 9.36 -18.42 -21.72
C ALA A 1036 9.07 -19.10 -23.09
N GLY A 1037 9.34 -20.40 -23.18
CA GLY A 1037 9.10 -21.22 -24.35
C GLY A 1037 9.63 -22.64 -24.18
N LYS A 1038 9.60 -23.45 -25.24
CA LYS A 1038 10.38 -24.70 -25.27
C LYS A 1038 11.85 -24.35 -25.52
N ALA A 1039 12.71 -24.57 -24.53
CA ALA A 1039 14.14 -24.59 -24.77
C ALA A 1039 14.51 -25.88 -25.53
N ASP A 1040 15.03 -25.76 -26.76
CA ASP A 1040 15.38 -26.90 -27.61
C ASP A 1040 16.53 -27.77 -27.06
N THR A 1041 17.27 -27.28 -26.06
CA THR A 1041 18.30 -28.04 -25.34
C THR A 1041 18.05 -27.98 -23.84
N PRO A 1042 17.93 -29.11 -23.13
CA PRO A 1042 17.77 -29.11 -21.68
C PRO A 1042 19.05 -28.58 -21.00
N PRO A 1043 18.93 -27.73 -19.95
CA PRO A 1043 20.09 -27.23 -19.23
C PRO A 1043 20.85 -28.35 -18.53
N GLN A 1044 22.18 -28.24 -18.51
CA GLN A 1044 23.08 -29.09 -17.73
C GLN A 1044 23.77 -28.25 -16.66
N VAL A 1045 23.99 -28.81 -15.48
CA VAL A 1045 24.80 -28.18 -14.43
C VAL A 1045 25.97 -29.07 -14.05
N SER A 1046 27.13 -28.44 -13.85
CA SER A 1046 28.27 -29.04 -13.16
C SER A 1046 28.74 -28.11 -12.04
N ILE A 1047 29.31 -28.70 -10.99
CA ILE A 1047 29.98 -27.98 -9.91
C ILE A 1047 31.48 -28.22 -9.97
N GLU A 1048 32.25 -27.15 -9.76
CA GLU A 1048 33.69 -27.17 -9.57
C GLU A 1048 34.00 -26.70 -8.14
N LEU A 1049 34.68 -27.54 -7.36
CA LEU A 1049 35.27 -27.15 -6.08
C LEU A 1049 36.67 -26.60 -6.35
N LEU A 1050 36.91 -25.35 -5.93
CA LEU A 1050 38.14 -24.60 -6.17
C LEU A 1050 38.85 -24.30 -4.85
N ARG A 1051 40.18 -24.41 -4.82
CA ARG A 1051 41.05 -23.95 -3.71
C ARG A 1051 42.11 -23.02 -4.29
N GLY A 1052 42.08 -21.74 -3.92
CA GLY A 1052 43.00 -20.73 -4.46
C GLY A 1052 42.98 -20.65 -5.99
N GLY A 1053 41.79 -20.70 -6.60
CA GLY A 1053 41.60 -20.68 -8.06
C GLY A 1053 41.95 -21.98 -8.80
N ARG A 1054 42.41 -23.04 -8.11
CA ARG A 1054 42.70 -24.35 -8.71
C ARG A 1054 41.59 -25.35 -8.43
N THR A 1055 41.14 -26.08 -9.45
CA THR A 1055 40.08 -27.09 -9.33
C THR A 1055 40.55 -28.28 -8.51
N ALA A 1056 39.97 -28.48 -7.34
CA ALA A 1056 40.17 -29.63 -6.46
C ALA A 1056 39.24 -30.81 -6.81
N GLY A 1057 38.13 -30.55 -7.52
CA GLY A 1057 37.25 -31.58 -8.06
C GLY A 1057 36.12 -30.99 -8.91
N ARG A 1058 35.54 -31.81 -9.79
CA ARG A 1058 34.37 -31.45 -10.62
C ARG A 1058 33.36 -32.60 -10.64
N ALA A 1059 32.07 -32.27 -10.60
CA ALA A 1059 30.98 -33.24 -10.74
C ALA A 1059 29.83 -32.65 -11.57
N GLY A 1060 29.09 -33.50 -12.30
CA GLY A 1060 27.80 -33.13 -12.87
C GLY A 1060 26.70 -33.23 -11.81
N LEU A 1061 25.70 -32.34 -11.84
CA LEU A 1061 24.52 -32.42 -10.97
C LEU A 1061 23.29 -32.89 -11.76
N PRO A 1062 22.59 -33.95 -11.33
CA PRO A 1062 21.31 -34.32 -11.91
C PRO A 1062 20.25 -33.28 -11.50
N LEU A 1063 19.65 -32.63 -12.50
CA LEU A 1063 18.60 -31.63 -12.26
C LEU A 1063 17.22 -32.28 -12.11
N PRO A 1064 16.36 -31.79 -11.20
CA PRO A 1064 14.94 -32.14 -11.20
C PRO A 1064 14.23 -31.56 -12.43
N LYS A 1065 13.00 -32.00 -12.68
CA LYS A 1065 12.12 -31.37 -13.69
C LYS A 1065 11.77 -29.93 -13.25
N PRO A 1066 11.57 -28.99 -14.19
CA PRO A 1066 11.04 -27.66 -13.87
C PRO A 1066 9.68 -27.71 -13.16
N ASP A 1067 9.39 -26.72 -12.33
CA ASP A 1067 8.06 -26.46 -11.80
C ASP A 1067 7.11 -25.86 -12.87
N ALA A 1068 5.87 -25.54 -12.48
CA ALA A 1068 4.87 -24.96 -13.39
C ALA A 1068 5.21 -23.52 -13.85
N GLN A 1069 6.24 -22.91 -13.27
CA GLN A 1069 6.76 -21.58 -13.57
C GLN A 1069 8.08 -21.66 -14.37
N GLY A 1070 8.52 -22.86 -14.77
CA GLY A 1070 9.77 -23.06 -15.52
C GLY A 1070 11.04 -23.04 -14.65
N ARG A 1071 10.91 -23.16 -13.32
CA ARG A 1071 12.03 -23.07 -12.37
C ARG A 1071 12.55 -24.45 -12.01
N ILE A 1072 13.86 -24.63 -12.08
CA ILE A 1072 14.54 -25.83 -11.57
C ILE A 1072 15.23 -25.41 -10.26
N GLN A 1073 14.61 -25.77 -9.14
CA GLN A 1073 15.12 -25.47 -7.80
C GLN A 1073 15.97 -26.63 -7.28
N TYR A 1074 17.25 -26.39 -6.99
CA TYR A 1074 18.18 -27.41 -6.54
C TYR A 1074 18.67 -27.12 -5.12
N ALA A 1075 18.34 -28.00 -4.18
CA ALA A 1075 18.97 -28.07 -2.86
C ALA A 1075 19.76 -29.38 -2.77
N GLY A 1076 21.00 -29.32 -2.27
CA GLY A 1076 21.86 -30.49 -2.12
C GLY A 1076 22.93 -30.27 -1.06
N ALA A 1077 23.76 -31.30 -0.84
CA ALA A 1077 24.89 -31.24 0.09
C ALA A 1077 26.13 -31.88 -0.54
N LEU A 1078 27.25 -31.16 -0.58
CA LEU A 1078 28.54 -31.65 -1.09
C LEU A 1078 29.35 -32.27 0.05
N PRO A 1079 29.70 -33.57 0.02
CA PRO A 1079 30.56 -34.19 1.03
C PRO A 1079 32.00 -33.65 0.97
N LEU A 1080 32.59 -33.42 2.15
CA LEU A 1080 33.92 -32.81 2.31
C LEU A 1080 34.93 -33.75 2.96
N ASP A 1081 34.69 -35.06 2.91
CA ASP A 1081 35.50 -36.12 3.57
C ASP A 1081 36.99 -36.13 3.17
N LYS A 1082 37.29 -35.59 1.98
CA LYS A 1082 38.64 -35.49 1.40
C LYS A 1082 39.14 -34.05 1.30
N VAL A 1083 38.47 -33.10 1.97
CA VAL A 1083 38.72 -31.67 1.90
C VAL A 1083 39.29 -31.21 3.25
N GLY A 1084 40.60 -30.94 3.28
CA GLY A 1084 41.28 -30.43 4.47
C GLY A 1084 40.94 -28.97 4.78
N GLU A 1085 41.44 -28.46 5.91
CA GLU A 1085 41.13 -27.08 6.34
C GLU A 1085 41.60 -26.00 5.37
N GLY A 1086 40.85 -24.89 5.31
CA GLY A 1086 41.14 -23.70 4.51
C GLY A 1086 39.90 -23.08 3.85
N SER A 1087 40.12 -22.02 3.05
CA SER A 1087 39.07 -21.35 2.27
C SER A 1087 38.91 -21.98 0.88
N TYR A 1088 37.65 -22.09 0.43
CA TYR A 1088 37.25 -22.76 -0.79
C TYR A 1088 36.16 -21.97 -1.54
N GLU A 1089 36.02 -22.26 -2.83
CA GLU A 1089 34.99 -21.72 -3.71
C GLU A 1089 34.22 -22.87 -4.37
N LEU A 1090 32.89 -22.91 -4.20
CA LEU A 1090 32.00 -23.79 -4.94
C LEU A 1090 31.45 -23.01 -6.14
N LYS A 1091 31.93 -23.31 -7.34
CA LYS A 1091 31.46 -22.71 -8.58
C LYS A 1091 30.42 -23.61 -9.24
N VAL A 1092 29.17 -23.14 -9.32
CA VAL A 1092 28.09 -23.77 -10.09
C VAL A 1092 28.16 -23.24 -11.52
N ILE A 1093 28.19 -24.14 -12.49
CA ILE A 1093 28.28 -23.83 -13.93
C ILE A 1093 27.05 -24.42 -14.62
N LEU A 1094 26.22 -23.55 -15.18
CA LEU A 1094 25.05 -23.86 -16.00
C LEU A 1094 25.42 -23.73 -17.47
N THR A 1095 25.13 -24.75 -18.28
CA THR A 1095 25.35 -24.76 -19.73
C THR A 1095 24.08 -25.20 -20.46
N ALA A 1096 23.69 -24.48 -21.51
CA ALA A 1096 22.57 -24.81 -22.38
C ALA A 1096 22.86 -24.33 -23.82
N GLY A 1097 23.00 -25.27 -24.76
CA GLY A 1097 23.47 -24.97 -26.11
C GLY A 1097 24.86 -24.34 -26.08
N GLN A 1098 25.00 -23.12 -26.63
CA GLN A 1098 26.23 -22.32 -26.57
C GLN A 1098 26.33 -21.43 -25.32
N HIS A 1099 25.23 -21.24 -24.58
CA HIS A 1099 25.20 -20.34 -23.42
C HIS A 1099 25.80 -21.04 -22.20
N THR A 1100 26.70 -20.36 -21.49
CA THR A 1100 27.26 -20.84 -20.22
C THR A 1100 27.31 -19.70 -19.20
N VAL A 1101 26.67 -19.92 -18.04
CA VAL A 1101 26.58 -18.98 -16.91
C VAL A 1101 27.22 -19.66 -15.69
N SER A 1102 27.89 -18.90 -14.82
CA SER A 1102 28.41 -19.47 -13.57
C SER A 1102 28.28 -18.53 -12.38
N ARG A 1103 28.11 -19.14 -11.19
CA ARG A 1103 27.88 -18.46 -9.91
C ARG A 1103 28.74 -19.15 -8.85
N THR A 1104 29.34 -18.39 -7.93
CA THR A 1104 30.34 -18.91 -6.99
C THR A 1104 29.97 -18.60 -5.55
N LEU A 1105 29.93 -19.64 -4.72
CA LEU A 1105 29.79 -19.55 -3.26
C LEU A 1105 31.17 -19.71 -2.61
N ARG A 1106 31.59 -18.73 -1.81
CA ARG A 1106 32.78 -18.84 -0.95
C ARG A 1106 32.41 -19.50 0.37
N PHE A 1107 33.30 -20.32 0.91
CA PHE A 1107 33.14 -20.94 2.24
C PHE A 1107 34.50 -21.31 2.85
N ALA A 1108 34.52 -21.64 4.14
CA ALA A 1108 35.71 -22.15 4.83
C ALA A 1108 35.45 -23.50 5.49
N VAL A 1109 36.43 -24.39 5.42
CA VAL A 1109 36.44 -25.70 6.08
C VAL A 1109 37.34 -25.62 7.31
N GLY A 1110 36.78 -25.91 8.48
CA GLY A 1110 37.52 -25.96 9.75
C GLY A 1110 37.74 -24.60 10.45
N GLY A 1111 38.59 -24.62 11.47
CA GLY A 1111 38.87 -23.48 12.36
C GLY A 1111 37.83 -23.23 13.46
N VAL A 1112 38.28 -22.66 14.59
CA VAL A 1112 37.44 -22.34 15.76
C VAL A 1112 36.54 -21.13 15.47
N ALA A 1113 35.30 -21.13 15.97
CA ALA A 1113 34.45 -19.95 15.99
C ALA A 1113 35.06 -18.87 16.91
N GLN A 1114 35.04 -17.62 16.46
CA GLN A 1114 35.36 -16.42 17.24
C GLN A 1114 34.09 -15.61 17.46
#